data_AF-A0A3D9HE87-F1
#
_entry.id   AF-A0A3D9HE87-F1
#
_cell.length_a   1.000
_cell.length_b   1.000
_cell.length_c   1.000
_cell.angle_alpha   90.00
_cell.angle_beta   90.00
_cell.angle_gamma   90.00
#
_symmetry.space_group_name_H-M   'P 1'
#
loop_
_entity.id
_entity.type
_entity.pdbx_description
1 polymer ?
#
loop_
_entity_poly.entity_id
_entity_poly.type
_entity_poly.pdbx_seq_one_letter_code
_entity_poly.pdbx_strand_id
1 'polypeptide(L)'
;MSKTNLFFGLILAIVSLNVGIAQEKPNIIFILTDDQRFDAIGYAGNQFVETPEMDNLAKSGTYFHTAIVTTPICAASRASIFTGLHERTHNYNFQTGNIREEYMANSYPTLLKNNGYYTGFFGKYGVRYNGLEKQFDEYDEYDRNNRFKDRRGYYYKTIDNDTVHLTRYTGQQALDFIDKNATNEKPFCLSLSFSAPHAHDGAPEQYFWQNTTNGLLQDTTIPEPALGDDKYFLAQPKMVRDGFNRLRWTWRYDTPEKYQHSLKGYYRMISGIDLEIKKIREKLKSKGIDKNTVIILMGDNGYFLGERQFAGKWLMYDNSVRVPLIVFDPRVDKHQDIKDMVLNIDVPQTIADIAGVKAPDTWQGKSLMPIVKQETNSIDRDTILIEHLWDFEPIPPSEGVRTKKWKYFRYVNDKSLEELYDLEKDPQEVKNLIGKKKYKAVADKLRAKLDKLIKKNSDEYRAAPTDLTVELIREPQSDVEIFDLKPEFGWTVPLGSKFQGAYQILVASSLKNINNNNGDVWDSGRVASTKSTDVEYEGSPLEIGKSYYWKVRIWEQENRVVDYSEAQKFTTGKSDSYIISTENKYNIEKIKPAKFEKRGDVYFMDFGKAAFATINYTYNAKTAHTLKIRIGEMLDNNGNINRTPPAKSHIRYQEVLVNVVPGKTEYQIQILPDTRNTLPNKAIALPKGFPVLMPFRYAEVEGAQEPLNSDDFEQLAHFSYWNEDASSFESDNDILNQVWDLCKYSIKATTFNGLYVDGDRERIPYEADAYLNQLSHYTTDREYAMARRTIEYFMEHPTWPTEWQQHVALLLYADYMYTGNTELIERYYEPLKHKTLYELSNEDGLITSTKVDEAFMYKLGFKPGYHKPLTDIVDWPSAGWGGDPNNKGERDGFVFKPYSTVINAFFYENMKIMADFAKILGKTQEALDFEYRAAKAKKAVNEQMFDKERGVYVDGIGTDHSSLHANMMPLAFGLVPEEYFDSVVAFVKSRGMACSVYGSQFLMDGLYNAGEADYALKLLASTEERSWYNMIRGGSTITWEAWALRFKNNQDWNHAWGAVPANAIPRGLWGIKPKTAGFGIATIKPQMSKLKSSEITVPTVRGPIKASYKYNGARLQTYEIEIPGNMVAEFTLNDLNGKDLIHNGEKVPSAFEYIRLSPGKHTIQLKINSF
;
A
#
# COMPACT_ATOMS: atom_id res chain seq x y z
N MET A 1 69.71 35.35 20.74
CA MET A 1 70.85 34.70 20.05
C MET A 1 70.51 34.69 18.57
N SER A 2 71.12 35.59 17.77
CA SER A 2 72.12 35.27 16.70
C SER A 2 71.52 34.43 15.57
N LYS A 3 71.51 34.79 14.28
CA LYS A 3 72.19 35.84 13.49
C LYS A 3 71.47 35.98 12.13
N THR A 4 71.63 37.18 11.59
CA THR A 4 71.37 37.77 10.26
C THR A 4 71.81 36.93 9.04
N ASN A 5 71.13 37.11 7.89
CA ASN A 5 71.77 37.61 6.66
C ASN A 5 70.77 38.11 5.60
N LEU A 6 71.09 39.30 5.04
CA LEU A 6 70.49 40.02 3.92
C LEU A 6 70.39 39.17 2.64
N PHE A 7 69.46 39.50 1.73
CA PHE A 7 69.83 39.71 0.32
C PHE A 7 68.92 40.73 -0.40
N PHE A 8 69.60 41.57 -1.16
CA PHE A 8 69.15 42.73 -1.95
C PHE A 8 68.52 42.28 -3.27
N GLY A 9 67.63 43.11 -3.83
CA GLY A 9 66.94 42.85 -5.09
C GLY A 9 67.83 42.93 -6.34
N LEU A 10 67.37 42.25 -7.40
CA LEU A 10 67.71 42.57 -8.77
C LEU A 10 66.48 42.34 -9.67
N ILE A 11 66.18 43.36 -10.47
CA ILE A 11 65.15 43.41 -11.51
C ILE A 11 65.47 42.37 -12.61
N LEU A 12 64.48 41.56 -12.98
CA LEU A 12 64.45 40.88 -14.28
C LEU A 12 63.06 41.00 -14.90
N ALA A 13 63.03 41.54 -16.11
CA ALA A 13 61.86 41.66 -16.96
C ALA A 13 61.27 40.27 -17.25
N ILE A 14 60.02 40.04 -16.80
CA ILE A 14 59.23 38.90 -17.24
C ILE A 14 58.47 39.33 -18.47
N VAL A 15 58.95 38.85 -19.62
CA VAL A 15 58.14 38.71 -20.83
C VAL A 15 56.92 37.88 -20.45
N SER A 16 55.75 38.52 -20.44
CA SER A 16 54.46 37.87 -20.25
C SER A 16 54.14 37.03 -21.49
N LEU A 17 54.71 35.83 -21.56
CA LEU A 17 54.15 34.76 -22.37
C LEU A 17 52.76 34.46 -21.78
N ASN A 18 51.73 35.00 -22.42
CA ASN A 18 50.36 34.49 -22.29
C ASN A 18 50.35 33.05 -22.80
N VAL A 19 50.77 32.12 -21.95
CA VAL A 19 50.41 30.72 -22.09
C VAL A 19 48.93 30.69 -21.76
N GLY A 20 48.08 30.69 -22.79
CA GLY A 20 46.66 30.41 -22.61
C GLY A 20 46.56 29.10 -21.85
N ILE A 21 45.94 29.15 -20.66
CA ILE A 21 45.66 27.94 -19.88
C ILE A 21 44.74 27.09 -20.77
N ALA A 22 45.27 26.02 -21.33
CA ALA A 22 44.48 25.08 -22.11
C ALA A 22 43.38 24.53 -21.19
N GLN A 23 42.13 24.58 -21.66
CA GLN A 23 40.98 24.06 -20.92
C GLN A 23 41.20 22.57 -20.64
N GLU A 24 41.44 22.21 -19.37
CA GLU A 24 41.87 20.86 -18.98
C GLU A 24 40.78 19.80 -19.22
N LYS A 25 39.50 20.19 -19.04
CA LYS A 25 38.34 19.33 -19.30
C LYS A 25 37.85 19.47 -20.74
N PRO A 26 37.48 18.37 -21.43
CA PRO A 26 37.00 18.44 -22.80
C PRO A 26 35.58 19.02 -22.89
N ASN A 27 35.29 19.63 -24.04
CA ASN A 27 33.92 19.90 -24.47
C ASN A 27 33.27 18.60 -24.95
N ILE A 28 31.97 18.48 -24.77
CA ILE A 28 31.21 17.28 -25.12
C ILE A 28 30.06 17.69 -26.06
N ILE A 29 29.95 17.04 -27.21
CA ILE A 29 28.77 17.14 -28.07
C ILE A 29 28.11 15.76 -28.14
N PHE A 30 26.86 15.68 -27.71
CA PHE A 30 26.06 14.46 -27.82
C PHE A 30 24.98 14.66 -28.89
N ILE A 31 25.06 13.85 -29.95
CA ILE A 31 24.15 13.88 -31.09
C ILE A 31 23.24 12.67 -31.02
N LEU A 32 21.94 12.90 -30.97
CA LEU A 32 20.91 11.89 -30.93
C LEU A 32 19.94 12.07 -32.11
N THR A 33 19.69 11.00 -32.86
CA THR A 33 18.79 11.00 -34.01
C THR A 33 17.55 10.14 -33.73
N ASP A 34 16.36 10.58 -34.14
CA ASP A 34 15.11 9.83 -33.93
C ASP A 34 14.89 8.76 -35.02
N ASP A 35 14.60 7.52 -34.64
CA ASP A 35 14.33 6.41 -35.57
C ASP A 35 15.51 5.98 -36.48
N GLN A 36 16.77 6.32 -36.16
CA GLN A 36 17.93 5.83 -36.93
C GLN A 36 18.33 4.40 -36.53
N ARG A 37 18.06 3.43 -37.41
CA ARG A 37 18.45 2.02 -37.22
C ARG A 37 19.95 1.79 -37.45
N PHE A 38 20.48 0.73 -36.85
CA PHE A 38 21.93 0.42 -36.80
C PHE A 38 22.67 0.36 -38.14
N ASP A 39 22.02 -0.04 -39.22
CA ASP A 39 22.60 -0.14 -40.57
C ASP A 39 22.22 1.06 -41.44
N ALA A 40 21.57 2.10 -40.91
CA ALA A 40 21.29 3.34 -41.64
C ALA A 40 22.47 4.33 -41.54
N ILE A 41 23.68 3.83 -41.81
CA ILE A 41 24.94 4.57 -41.90
C ILE A 41 25.85 3.87 -42.92
N GLY A 42 26.55 4.64 -43.76
CA GLY A 42 27.42 4.13 -44.82
C GLY A 42 28.52 3.20 -44.30
N TYR A 43 29.11 3.54 -43.15
CA TYR A 43 30.14 2.74 -42.48
C TYR A 43 29.68 1.31 -42.11
N ALA A 44 28.39 1.12 -41.85
CA ALA A 44 27.81 -0.19 -41.56
C ALA A 44 27.58 -1.04 -42.84
N GLY A 45 27.96 -0.54 -44.02
CA GLY A 45 27.85 -1.23 -45.30
C GLY A 45 26.58 -0.91 -46.10
N ASN A 46 25.78 0.08 -45.68
CA ASN A 46 24.59 0.48 -46.41
C ASN A 46 24.94 1.39 -47.59
N GLN A 47 24.69 0.90 -48.80
CA GLN A 47 25.09 1.56 -50.05
C GLN A 47 24.11 2.64 -50.51
N PHE A 48 22.94 2.76 -49.87
CA PHE A 48 21.88 3.71 -50.28
C PHE A 48 21.81 4.96 -49.40
N VAL A 49 22.48 4.98 -48.26
CA VAL A 49 22.54 6.14 -47.37
C VAL A 49 23.89 6.84 -47.53
N GLU A 50 23.88 8.16 -47.72
CA GLU A 50 25.11 8.95 -47.86
C GLU A 50 25.43 9.68 -46.55
N THR A 51 26.38 9.15 -45.77
CA THR A 51 26.80 9.69 -44.47
C THR A 51 28.32 9.87 -44.34
N PRO A 52 28.98 10.60 -45.27
CA PRO A 52 30.44 10.69 -45.27
C PRO A 52 31.02 11.23 -43.95
N GLU A 53 30.35 12.12 -43.23
CA GLU A 53 30.87 12.64 -41.96
C GLU A 53 30.67 11.69 -40.78
N MET A 54 29.52 11.03 -40.68
CA MET A 54 29.33 9.97 -39.68
C MET A 54 30.30 8.81 -39.94
N ASP A 55 30.54 8.47 -41.21
CA ASP A 55 31.52 7.45 -41.61
C ASP A 55 32.94 7.87 -41.23
N ASN A 56 33.28 9.14 -41.39
CA ASN A 56 34.56 9.68 -40.94
C ASN A 56 34.69 9.63 -39.42
N LEU A 57 33.64 9.97 -38.67
CA LEU A 57 33.63 9.84 -37.20
C LEU A 57 33.83 8.39 -36.77
N ALA A 58 33.19 7.43 -37.43
CA ALA A 58 33.38 6.01 -37.16
C ALA A 58 34.82 5.55 -37.48
N LYS A 59 35.36 5.91 -38.65
CA LYS A 59 36.74 5.59 -39.09
C LYS A 59 37.84 6.20 -38.23
N SER A 60 37.56 7.34 -37.60
CA SER A 60 38.54 8.07 -36.77
C SER A 60 38.25 7.97 -35.27
N GLY A 61 37.19 7.26 -34.87
CA GLY A 61 36.80 7.05 -33.48
C GLY A 61 36.58 5.56 -33.17
N THR A 62 35.79 5.32 -32.12
CA THR A 62 35.34 3.97 -31.74
C THR A 62 33.91 3.75 -32.23
N TYR A 63 33.72 2.77 -33.11
CA TYR A 63 32.41 2.34 -33.60
C TYR A 63 31.93 1.09 -32.86
N PHE A 64 30.71 1.14 -32.33
CA PHE A 64 30.12 0.02 -31.59
C PHE A 64 29.11 -0.72 -32.47
N HIS A 65 29.51 -1.87 -33.00
CA HIS A 65 28.73 -2.66 -33.95
C HIS A 65 27.42 -3.20 -33.33
N THR A 66 27.40 -3.45 -32.01
CA THR A 66 26.24 -4.02 -31.30
C THR A 66 25.72 -3.05 -30.25
N ALA A 67 25.43 -1.82 -30.64
CA ALA A 67 24.73 -0.86 -29.79
C ALA A 67 23.22 -1.10 -29.78
N ILE A 68 22.65 -1.17 -28.57
CA ILE A 68 21.27 -1.58 -28.32
C ILE A 68 20.60 -0.56 -27.39
N VAL A 69 19.39 -0.14 -27.72
CA VAL A 69 18.54 0.59 -26.78
C VAL A 69 17.85 -0.42 -25.85
N THR A 70 17.86 -0.13 -24.55
CA THR A 70 17.16 -0.95 -23.56
C THR A 70 15.65 -0.97 -23.78
N THR A 71 15.11 0.04 -24.45
CA THR A 71 13.71 0.14 -24.87
C THR A 71 13.56 0.77 -26.26
N PRO A 72 12.78 0.17 -27.18
CA PRO A 72 12.52 0.71 -28.51
C PRO A 72 11.34 1.71 -28.56
N ILE A 73 11.16 2.52 -27.52
CA ILE A 73 10.21 3.64 -27.45
C ILE A 73 11.01 4.94 -27.33
N CYS A 74 10.91 5.89 -28.27
CA CYS A 74 11.76 7.10 -28.20
C CYS A 74 11.62 7.89 -26.89
N ALA A 75 10.41 8.07 -26.35
CA ALA A 75 10.21 8.76 -25.08
C ALA A 75 10.88 8.02 -23.89
N ALA A 76 10.72 6.70 -23.81
CA ALA A 76 11.32 5.89 -22.75
C ALA A 76 12.83 5.77 -22.93
N SER A 77 13.32 5.57 -24.16
CA SER A 77 14.75 5.49 -24.48
C SER A 77 15.47 6.79 -24.18
N ARG A 78 14.87 7.94 -24.51
CA ARG A 78 15.40 9.26 -24.14
C ARG A 78 15.43 9.44 -22.63
N ALA A 79 14.38 9.02 -21.91
CA ALA A 79 14.42 9.00 -20.44
C ALA A 79 15.55 8.11 -19.90
N SER A 80 15.78 6.93 -20.48
CA SER A 80 16.91 6.06 -20.14
C SER A 80 18.27 6.72 -20.44
N ILE A 81 18.38 7.46 -21.54
CA ILE A 81 19.57 8.24 -21.91
C ILE A 81 19.75 9.45 -20.98
N PHE A 82 18.72 10.11 -20.47
CA PHE A 82 18.93 11.20 -19.51
C PHE A 82 19.33 10.69 -18.14
N THR A 83 18.69 9.61 -17.68
CA THR A 83 18.78 9.14 -16.29
C THR A 83 19.82 8.03 -16.07
N GLY A 84 20.28 7.35 -17.12
CA GLY A 84 21.14 6.16 -17.00
C GLY A 84 20.40 4.93 -16.47
N LEU A 85 19.06 4.92 -16.51
CA LEU A 85 18.20 3.86 -15.94
C LEU A 85 17.44 3.09 -17.02
N HIS A 86 17.09 1.83 -16.74
CA HIS A 86 16.16 1.05 -17.56
C HIS A 86 14.72 1.61 -17.48
N GLU A 87 13.88 1.30 -18.50
CA GLU A 87 12.48 1.74 -18.56
C GLU A 87 11.70 1.35 -17.30
N ARG A 88 11.88 0.11 -16.82
CA ARG A 88 11.19 -0.36 -15.62
C ARG A 88 11.54 0.39 -14.34
N THR A 89 12.71 1.03 -14.27
CA THR A 89 13.09 1.84 -13.11
C THR A 89 12.40 3.19 -13.21
N HIS A 90 12.63 3.92 -14.30
CA HIS A 90 12.09 5.28 -14.41
C HIS A 90 10.57 5.33 -14.69
N ASN A 91 10.01 4.20 -15.15
CA ASN A 91 8.59 3.95 -15.40
C ASN A 91 7.90 5.12 -16.14
N TYR A 92 8.48 5.52 -17.28
CA TYR A 92 8.04 6.68 -18.05
C TYR A 92 7.79 6.28 -19.52
N ASN A 93 6.64 6.69 -20.05
CA ASN A 93 6.25 6.45 -21.45
C ASN A 93 5.33 7.56 -21.97
N PHE A 94 4.74 7.39 -23.17
CA PHE A 94 3.91 8.42 -23.79
C PHE A 94 2.64 8.80 -23.01
N GLN A 95 2.11 7.91 -22.19
CA GLN A 95 0.84 8.08 -21.48
C GLN A 95 0.99 8.36 -19.98
N THR A 96 2.21 8.38 -19.43
CA THR A 96 2.43 8.70 -18.01
C THR A 96 2.38 10.20 -17.73
N GLY A 97 2.44 10.62 -16.47
CA GLY A 97 2.72 12.02 -16.10
C GLY A 97 4.13 12.48 -16.48
N ASN A 98 4.58 13.57 -15.83
CA ASN A 98 5.99 13.97 -15.87
C ASN A 98 6.88 12.84 -15.37
N ILE A 99 8.10 12.69 -15.88
CA ILE A 99 9.08 11.80 -15.27
C ILE A 99 9.36 12.22 -13.80
N ARG A 100 9.67 11.27 -12.92
CA ARG A 100 9.90 11.54 -11.49
C ARG A 100 11.11 12.46 -11.30
N GLU A 101 10.98 13.45 -10.42
CA GLU A 101 12.08 14.39 -10.09
C GLU A 101 13.27 13.64 -9.48
N GLU A 102 13.00 12.58 -8.71
CA GLU A 102 14.00 11.73 -8.05
C GLU A 102 15.00 11.11 -9.04
N TYR A 103 14.58 10.87 -10.29
CA TYR A 103 15.48 10.41 -11.36
C TYR A 103 16.13 11.57 -12.11
N MET A 104 15.40 12.66 -12.37
CA MET A 104 15.90 13.79 -13.16
C MET A 104 16.90 14.68 -12.42
N ALA A 105 16.81 14.75 -11.09
CA ALA A 105 17.81 15.37 -10.23
C ALA A 105 19.21 14.75 -10.42
N ASN A 106 19.26 13.47 -10.80
CA ASN A 106 20.48 12.71 -11.07
C ASN A 106 20.73 12.48 -12.57
N SER A 107 20.01 13.16 -13.47
CA SER A 107 20.24 13.03 -14.92
C SER A 107 21.61 13.59 -15.32
N TYR A 108 22.21 13.09 -16.40
CA TYR A 108 23.54 13.55 -16.84
C TYR A 108 23.62 15.08 -17.08
N PRO A 109 22.62 15.78 -17.66
CA PRO A 109 22.74 17.22 -17.85
C PRO A 109 22.70 17.98 -16.51
N THR A 110 21.85 17.58 -15.56
CA THR A 110 21.84 18.14 -14.20
C THR A 110 23.19 17.91 -13.52
N LEU A 111 23.72 16.69 -13.61
CA LEU A 111 25.02 16.32 -13.03
C LEU A 111 26.15 17.20 -13.59
N LEU A 112 26.20 17.39 -14.90
CA LEU A 112 27.24 18.21 -15.55
C LEU A 112 27.12 19.68 -15.17
N LYS A 113 25.90 20.25 -15.24
CA LYS A 113 25.64 21.65 -14.88
C LYS A 113 26.08 21.94 -13.44
N ASN A 114 25.73 21.06 -12.51
CA ASN A 114 26.13 21.15 -11.11
C ASN A 114 27.65 20.98 -10.88
N ASN A 115 28.38 20.43 -11.86
CA ASN A 115 29.84 20.20 -11.79
C ASN A 115 30.65 21.10 -12.74
N GLY A 116 30.10 22.28 -13.07
CA GLY A 116 30.84 23.38 -13.69
C GLY A 116 30.87 23.38 -15.22
N TYR A 117 30.10 22.49 -15.88
CA TYR A 117 29.89 22.56 -17.32
C TYR A 117 28.84 23.60 -17.68
N TYR A 118 29.02 24.30 -18.79
CA TYR A 118 27.97 25.09 -19.42
C TYR A 118 27.13 24.17 -20.33
N THR A 119 25.85 24.01 -20.04
CA THR A 119 25.02 22.97 -20.69
C THR A 119 24.03 23.55 -21.71
N GLY A 120 24.01 22.97 -22.91
CA GLY A 120 23.14 23.38 -24.02
C GLY A 120 22.27 22.25 -24.54
N PHE A 121 21.01 22.53 -24.90
CA PHE A 121 20.12 21.54 -25.52
C PHE A 121 19.29 22.12 -26.68
N PHE A 122 19.33 21.47 -27.85
CA PHE A 122 18.52 21.89 -29.00
C PHE A 122 17.85 20.70 -29.70
N GLY A 123 16.55 20.83 -29.95
CA GLY A 123 15.75 19.86 -30.69
C GLY A 123 14.77 19.08 -29.81
N LYS A 124 14.56 17.81 -30.14
CA LYS A 124 13.53 16.99 -29.51
C LYS A 124 13.96 16.49 -28.14
N TYR A 125 13.42 17.06 -27.07
CA TYR A 125 13.68 16.55 -25.73
C TYR A 125 12.96 15.21 -25.49
N GLY A 126 11.67 15.12 -25.82
CA GLY A 126 10.93 13.86 -25.87
C GLY A 126 10.54 13.26 -24.50
N VAL A 127 10.82 13.97 -23.41
CA VAL A 127 10.47 13.60 -22.03
C VAL A 127 9.71 14.75 -21.37
N ARG A 128 8.55 14.49 -20.76
CA ARG A 128 7.81 15.52 -20.03
C ARG A 128 8.50 15.81 -18.70
N TYR A 129 9.09 17.00 -18.58
CA TYR A 129 9.82 17.46 -17.40
C TYR A 129 9.72 18.98 -17.29
N ASN A 130 9.38 19.49 -16.10
CA ASN A 130 9.17 20.93 -15.91
C ASN A 130 10.44 21.70 -15.49
N GLY A 131 11.56 21.01 -15.23
CA GLY A 131 12.77 21.60 -14.64
C GLY A 131 13.95 21.73 -15.61
N LEU A 132 13.71 22.01 -16.91
CA LEU A 132 14.77 22.09 -17.92
C LEU A 132 15.85 23.13 -17.57
N GLU A 133 15.49 24.20 -16.88
CA GLU A 133 16.40 25.23 -16.37
C GLU A 133 17.39 24.69 -15.34
N LYS A 134 17.06 23.59 -14.65
CA LYS A 134 18.00 22.87 -13.76
C LYS A 134 19.01 22.02 -14.52
N GLN A 135 18.76 21.74 -15.80
CA GLN A 135 19.59 20.88 -16.66
C GLN A 135 20.44 21.67 -17.64
N PHE A 136 19.90 22.75 -18.20
CA PHE A 136 20.48 23.47 -19.32
C PHE A 136 20.62 24.97 -19.00
N ASP A 137 21.74 25.58 -19.36
CA ASP A 137 21.95 27.03 -19.33
C ASP A 137 21.33 27.73 -20.56
N GLU A 138 21.29 27.03 -21.69
CA GLU A 138 20.70 27.50 -22.94
C GLU A 138 19.96 26.36 -23.62
N TYR A 139 18.69 26.54 -23.97
CA TYR A 139 17.92 25.49 -24.65
C TYR A 139 16.79 26.03 -25.53
N ASP A 140 16.47 25.28 -26.59
CA ASP A 140 15.24 25.38 -27.38
C ASP A 140 14.71 23.97 -27.63
N GLU A 141 13.61 23.62 -26.95
CA GLU A 141 12.92 22.34 -27.11
C GLU A 141 11.89 22.45 -28.24
N TYR A 142 11.99 21.56 -29.23
CA TYR A 142 11.02 21.47 -30.30
C TYR A 142 11.01 20.08 -30.95
N ASP A 143 9.84 19.67 -31.44
CA ASP A 143 9.67 18.46 -32.27
C ASP A 143 8.80 18.80 -33.48
N ARG A 144 8.53 17.82 -34.33
CA ARG A 144 7.66 17.95 -35.50
C ARG A 144 6.28 18.45 -35.09
N ASN A 145 5.74 19.35 -35.90
CA ASN A 145 4.46 19.97 -35.61
C ASN A 145 3.30 19.12 -36.15
N ASN A 146 2.76 18.26 -35.29
CA ASN A 146 1.65 17.35 -35.61
C ASN A 146 0.33 18.05 -35.97
N ARG A 147 0.22 19.38 -35.79
CA ARG A 147 -0.95 20.15 -36.26
C ARG A 147 -1.05 20.20 -37.78
N PHE A 148 0.09 20.18 -38.48
CA PHE A 148 0.13 20.24 -39.93
C PHE A 148 0.30 18.84 -40.51
N LYS A 149 -0.49 18.47 -41.51
CA LYS A 149 -0.45 17.15 -42.16
C LYS A 149 0.33 17.15 -43.48
N ASP A 150 1.37 18.00 -43.55
CA ASP A 150 2.21 18.21 -44.73
C ASP A 150 3.63 18.66 -44.30
N ARG A 151 4.43 19.15 -45.26
CA ARG A 151 5.82 19.61 -45.03
C ARG A 151 5.97 20.61 -43.88
N ARG A 152 4.93 21.39 -43.54
CA ARG A 152 4.97 22.34 -42.42
C ARG A 152 5.20 21.65 -41.07
N GLY A 153 4.99 20.34 -40.98
CA GLY A 153 5.38 19.55 -39.81
C GLY A 153 6.89 19.60 -39.51
N TYR A 154 7.72 19.75 -40.54
CA TYR A 154 9.18 19.87 -40.44
C TYR A 154 9.73 21.25 -40.83
N TYR A 155 8.91 22.11 -41.43
CA TYR A 155 9.26 23.45 -41.89
C TYR A 155 8.41 24.50 -41.18
N TYR A 156 8.81 24.88 -39.96
CA TYR A 156 8.11 25.93 -39.19
C TYR A 156 9.01 26.81 -38.32
N LYS A 157 10.29 26.44 -38.13
CA LYS A 157 11.31 27.28 -37.49
C LYS A 157 12.01 28.13 -38.56
N THR A 158 12.51 29.30 -38.18
CA THR A 158 13.12 30.25 -39.12
C THR A 158 14.60 30.50 -38.82
N ILE A 159 15.38 30.75 -39.87
CA ILE A 159 16.74 31.32 -39.82
C ILE A 159 16.72 32.53 -40.76
N ASP A 160 17.11 33.72 -40.27
CA ASP A 160 17.10 34.96 -41.07
C ASP A 160 15.77 35.22 -41.80
N ASN A 161 14.65 34.92 -41.13
CA ASN A 161 13.26 34.95 -41.65
C ASN A 161 12.89 33.89 -42.70
N ASP A 162 13.81 33.00 -43.10
CA ASP A 162 13.49 31.87 -43.99
C ASP A 162 13.03 30.65 -43.17
N THR A 163 11.94 30.00 -43.58
CA THR A 163 11.43 28.81 -42.91
C THR A 163 12.21 27.58 -43.36
N VAL A 164 12.98 27.00 -42.45
CA VAL A 164 13.90 25.90 -42.75
C VAL A 164 13.42 24.57 -42.17
N HIS A 165 13.98 23.48 -42.68
CA HIS A 165 13.78 22.15 -42.11
C HIS A 165 14.33 22.09 -40.68
N LEU A 166 13.67 21.38 -39.76
CA LEU A 166 14.12 21.25 -38.37
C LEU A 166 15.58 20.80 -38.23
N THR A 167 16.05 19.83 -39.04
CA THR A 167 17.46 19.42 -39.06
C THR A 167 18.41 20.60 -39.30
N ARG A 168 18.10 21.48 -40.26
CA ARG A 168 18.90 22.66 -40.57
C ARG A 168 18.86 23.67 -39.41
N TYR A 169 17.70 23.83 -38.78
CA TYR A 169 17.55 24.68 -37.61
C TYR A 169 18.38 24.17 -36.42
N THR A 170 18.31 22.88 -36.09
CA THR A 170 19.14 22.26 -35.04
C THR A 170 20.63 22.41 -35.33
N GLY A 171 21.04 22.19 -36.58
CA GLY A 171 22.41 22.44 -37.01
C GLY A 171 22.84 23.89 -36.79
N GLN A 172 21.99 24.86 -37.14
CA GLN A 172 22.29 26.28 -36.93
C GLN A 172 22.40 26.64 -35.44
N GLN A 173 21.49 26.17 -34.59
CA GLN A 173 21.57 26.39 -33.14
C GLN A 173 22.89 25.86 -32.56
N ALA A 174 23.37 24.71 -33.03
CA ALA A 174 24.68 24.18 -32.64
C ALA A 174 25.83 25.11 -33.06
N LEU A 175 25.78 25.65 -34.27
CA LEU A 175 26.80 26.59 -34.76
C LEU A 175 26.82 27.86 -33.92
N ASP A 176 25.65 28.43 -33.62
CA ASP A 176 25.52 29.67 -32.85
C ASP A 176 25.99 29.45 -31.39
N PHE A 177 25.62 28.33 -30.78
CA PHE A 177 26.07 27.93 -29.45
C PHE A 177 27.60 27.80 -29.40
N ILE A 178 28.21 27.12 -30.38
CA ILE A 178 29.67 26.98 -30.44
C ILE A 178 30.33 28.35 -30.66
N ASP A 179 29.76 29.19 -31.52
CA ASP A 179 30.31 30.51 -31.84
C ASP A 179 30.40 31.40 -30.59
N LYS A 180 29.36 31.36 -29.77
CA LYS A 180 29.21 32.08 -28.50
C LYS A 180 30.11 31.54 -27.39
N ASN A 181 30.25 30.22 -27.29
CA ASN A 181 30.85 29.58 -26.10
C ASN A 181 32.29 29.07 -26.31
N ALA A 182 32.84 29.10 -27.53
CA ALA A 182 34.20 28.61 -27.81
C ALA A 182 35.32 29.35 -27.05
N THR A 183 35.08 30.58 -26.61
CA THR A 183 36.05 31.39 -25.83
C THR A 183 35.80 31.36 -24.33
N ASN A 184 34.80 30.60 -23.85
CA ASN A 184 34.48 30.54 -22.43
C ASN A 184 35.54 29.73 -21.66
N GLU A 185 35.82 30.13 -20.42
CA GLU A 185 36.69 29.37 -19.51
C GLU A 185 36.06 28.01 -19.11
N LYS A 186 34.72 27.94 -19.01
CA LYS A 186 33.99 26.72 -18.66
C LYS A 186 33.87 25.76 -19.85
N PRO A 187 34.09 24.45 -19.67
CA PRO A 187 33.82 23.48 -20.72
C PRO A 187 32.31 23.38 -20.94
N PHE A 188 31.88 23.06 -22.15
CA PHE A 188 30.47 22.91 -22.47
C PHE A 188 30.07 21.46 -22.74
N CYS A 189 28.80 21.15 -22.48
CA CYS A 189 28.14 19.95 -22.97
C CYS A 189 26.93 20.37 -23.81
N LEU A 190 26.97 20.06 -25.11
CA LEU A 190 25.94 20.40 -26.08
C LEU A 190 25.22 19.14 -26.54
N SER A 191 23.94 19.03 -26.19
CA SER A 191 23.08 17.92 -26.59
C SER A 191 22.18 18.34 -27.76
N LEU A 192 22.36 17.67 -28.90
CA LEU A 192 21.62 17.92 -30.14
C LEU A 192 20.72 16.72 -30.42
N SER A 193 19.40 16.95 -30.42
CA SER A 193 18.42 15.90 -30.64
C SER A 193 17.61 16.16 -31.89
N PHE A 194 17.99 15.51 -32.99
CA PHE A 194 17.31 15.65 -34.27
C PHE A 194 15.98 14.87 -34.27
N SER A 195 14.88 15.54 -34.65
CA SER A 195 13.60 14.85 -34.93
C SER A 195 13.64 13.95 -36.16
N ALA A 196 14.60 14.19 -37.06
CA ALA A 196 14.84 13.36 -38.22
C ALA A 196 15.65 12.11 -37.83
N PRO A 197 15.49 10.99 -38.55
CA PRO A 197 14.58 10.76 -39.69
C PRO A 197 13.11 10.39 -39.40
N HIS A 198 12.55 10.60 -38.20
CA HIS A 198 11.20 10.11 -37.85
C HIS A 198 10.09 10.49 -38.86
N ALA A 199 9.33 9.50 -39.34
CA ALA A 199 8.18 9.71 -40.23
C ALA A 199 7.07 10.57 -39.61
N HIS A 200 6.57 11.58 -40.31
CA HIS A 200 5.46 12.44 -39.92
C HIS A 200 4.11 11.75 -40.13
N ASP A 201 3.75 10.85 -39.23
CA ASP A 201 2.61 9.92 -39.33
C ASP A 201 1.29 10.54 -39.81
N GLY A 202 0.98 11.76 -39.39
CA GLY A 202 -0.26 12.44 -39.76
C GLY A 202 -0.34 12.93 -41.21
N ALA A 203 0.78 12.92 -41.94
CA ALA A 203 0.89 13.42 -43.30
C ALA A 203 0.93 12.29 -44.34
N PRO A 204 0.19 12.38 -45.46
CA PRO A 204 0.21 11.35 -46.51
C PRO A 204 1.61 11.04 -47.06
N GLU A 205 2.47 12.05 -47.21
CA GLU A 205 3.83 11.88 -47.75
C GLU A 205 4.83 11.30 -46.74
N GLN A 206 4.50 11.29 -45.44
CA GLN A 206 5.27 10.74 -44.31
C GLN A 206 6.67 11.36 -44.10
N TYR A 207 7.55 11.41 -45.08
CA TYR A 207 8.93 11.90 -44.95
C TYR A 207 9.12 13.22 -45.70
N PHE A 208 9.78 14.17 -45.04
CA PHE A 208 10.09 15.49 -45.58
C PHE A 208 11.58 15.72 -45.37
N TRP A 209 12.35 15.86 -46.44
CA TRP A 209 13.80 16.09 -46.38
C TRP A 209 14.17 17.53 -46.76
N GLN A 210 15.45 17.86 -46.65
CA GLN A 210 15.99 19.17 -47.01
C GLN A 210 16.12 19.31 -48.53
N ASN A 211 15.93 20.52 -49.07
CA ASN A 211 16.16 20.78 -50.50
C ASN A 211 17.57 20.37 -50.95
N THR A 212 18.58 20.49 -50.07
CA THR A 212 19.97 20.11 -50.33
C THR A 212 20.17 18.62 -50.57
N THR A 213 19.29 17.76 -50.07
CA THR A 213 19.36 16.30 -50.28
C THR A 213 18.34 15.78 -51.29
N ASN A 214 17.63 16.67 -52.00
CA ASN A 214 16.54 16.30 -52.90
C ASN A 214 17.00 15.45 -54.10
N GLY A 215 18.22 15.65 -54.59
CA GLY A 215 18.77 14.89 -55.72
C GLY A 215 19.22 13.46 -55.38
N LEU A 216 19.48 13.16 -54.10
CA LEU A 216 20.01 11.85 -53.68
C LEU A 216 19.01 10.73 -54.00
N LEU A 217 19.45 9.60 -54.55
CA LEU A 217 18.57 8.44 -54.86
C LEU A 217 17.41 8.70 -55.85
N GLN A 218 17.38 9.84 -56.55
CA GLN A 218 16.28 10.16 -57.47
C GLN A 218 16.16 9.10 -58.58
N ASP A 219 17.30 8.75 -59.19
CA ASP A 219 17.39 7.77 -60.29
C ASP A 219 17.81 6.36 -59.81
N THR A 220 17.67 6.08 -58.51
CA THR A 220 18.03 4.80 -57.89
C THR A 220 16.78 4.01 -57.53
N THR A 221 16.68 2.74 -57.91
CA THR A 221 15.62 1.84 -57.42
C THR A 221 16.15 1.05 -56.23
N ILE A 222 15.50 1.17 -55.07
CA ILE A 222 15.91 0.44 -53.86
C ILE A 222 15.30 -0.97 -53.91
N PRO A 223 16.04 -2.05 -53.58
CA PRO A 223 15.49 -3.39 -53.51
C PRO A 223 14.31 -3.51 -52.53
N GLU A 224 13.38 -4.41 -52.84
CA GLU A 224 12.27 -4.78 -51.96
C GLU A 224 12.77 -5.19 -50.55
N PRO A 225 11.96 -4.98 -49.50
CA PRO A 225 12.41 -5.18 -48.14
C PRO A 225 12.74 -6.66 -47.89
N ALA A 226 13.84 -6.91 -47.20
CA ALA A 226 14.17 -8.25 -46.75
C ALA A 226 13.01 -8.80 -45.88
N LEU A 227 12.65 -10.07 -46.06
CA LEU A 227 11.58 -10.72 -45.30
C LEU A 227 10.20 -10.05 -45.49
N GLY A 228 9.95 -9.46 -46.67
CA GLY A 228 8.66 -8.85 -47.05
C GLY A 228 7.53 -9.85 -47.36
N ASP A 229 7.84 -11.13 -47.61
CA ASP A 229 6.83 -12.15 -47.92
C ASP A 229 5.80 -12.36 -46.79
N ASP A 230 4.56 -12.67 -47.17
CA ASP A 230 3.45 -12.96 -46.25
C ASP A 230 3.78 -14.02 -45.20
N LYS A 231 4.57 -15.04 -45.55
CA LYS A 231 4.95 -16.12 -44.61
C LYS A 231 5.64 -15.61 -43.35
N TYR A 232 6.38 -14.51 -43.42
CA TYR A 232 7.09 -13.94 -42.26
C TYR A 232 6.15 -13.14 -41.36
N PHE A 233 5.18 -12.43 -41.96
CA PHE A 233 4.11 -11.74 -41.24
C PHE A 233 3.15 -12.74 -40.58
N LEU A 234 2.72 -13.77 -41.30
CA LEU A 234 1.81 -14.81 -40.79
C LEU A 234 2.42 -15.66 -39.67
N ALA A 235 3.75 -15.71 -39.56
CA ALA A 235 4.45 -16.37 -38.46
C ALA A 235 4.39 -15.59 -37.12
N GLN A 236 3.97 -14.32 -37.14
CA GLN A 236 3.92 -13.48 -35.95
C GLN A 236 2.68 -13.78 -35.08
N PRO A 237 2.75 -13.61 -33.75
CA PRO A 237 1.60 -13.72 -32.88
C PRO A 237 0.45 -12.79 -33.32
N LYS A 238 -0.80 -13.21 -33.11
CA LYS A 238 -1.99 -12.45 -33.56
C LYS A 238 -1.97 -11.00 -33.07
N MET A 239 -1.67 -10.76 -31.80
CA MET A 239 -1.56 -9.41 -31.22
C MET A 239 -0.52 -8.51 -31.90
N VAL A 240 0.54 -9.09 -32.47
CA VAL A 240 1.55 -8.35 -33.23
C VAL A 240 1.05 -8.06 -34.65
N ARG A 241 0.39 -9.05 -35.27
CA ARG A 241 -0.18 -8.90 -36.63
C ARG A 241 -1.27 -7.84 -36.68
N ASP A 242 -2.07 -7.74 -35.63
CA ASP A 242 -3.13 -6.74 -35.48
C ASP A 242 -2.58 -5.41 -34.95
N GLY A 243 -1.30 -5.36 -34.61
CA GLY A 243 -0.66 -4.24 -33.93
C GLY A 243 -0.33 -3.05 -34.83
N PHE A 244 0.05 -1.95 -34.18
CA PHE A 244 0.23 -0.65 -34.81
C PHE A 244 1.38 -0.62 -35.83
N ASN A 245 2.36 -1.53 -35.74
CA ASN A 245 3.42 -1.70 -36.76
C ASN A 245 2.88 -2.09 -38.14
N ARG A 246 1.87 -2.97 -38.18
CA ARG A 246 1.23 -3.40 -39.44
C ARG A 246 0.40 -2.27 -40.03
N LEU A 247 -0.33 -1.53 -39.19
CA LEU A 247 -1.05 -0.34 -39.65
C LEU A 247 -0.10 0.71 -40.22
N ARG A 248 1.02 0.96 -39.55
CA ARG A 248 2.07 1.86 -40.03
C ARG A 248 2.72 1.41 -41.34
N TRP A 249 2.75 0.10 -41.62
CA TRP A 249 3.24 -0.42 -42.89
C TRP A 249 2.31 -0.06 -44.05
N THR A 250 0.99 -0.07 -43.87
CA THR A 250 0.03 0.35 -44.93
C THR A 250 0.13 1.83 -45.28
N TRP A 251 0.72 2.63 -44.40
CA TRP A 251 0.96 4.05 -44.68
C TRP A 251 2.22 4.28 -45.51
N ARG A 252 3.20 3.37 -45.44
CA ARG A 252 4.57 3.63 -45.93
C ARG A 252 5.09 2.65 -46.97
N TYR A 253 4.67 1.39 -46.96
CA TYR A 253 5.39 0.31 -47.63
C TYR A 253 4.49 -0.72 -48.32
N ASP A 254 3.17 -0.56 -48.33
CA ASP A 254 2.22 -1.53 -48.91
C ASP A 254 2.10 -1.49 -50.44
N THR A 255 2.67 -0.46 -51.08
CA THR A 255 2.84 -0.41 -52.53
C THR A 255 4.30 -0.10 -52.90
N PRO A 256 4.78 -0.52 -54.08
CA PRO A 256 6.13 -0.19 -54.54
C PRO A 256 6.43 1.31 -54.53
N GLU A 257 5.46 2.15 -54.91
CA GLU A 257 5.63 3.61 -54.97
C GLU A 257 5.82 4.20 -53.56
N LYS A 258 4.97 3.79 -52.62
CA LYS A 258 5.10 4.22 -51.22
C LYS A 258 6.42 3.75 -50.63
N TYR A 259 6.81 2.50 -50.92
CA TYR A 259 8.08 1.93 -50.44
C TYR A 259 9.29 2.71 -50.95
N GLN A 260 9.36 2.95 -52.27
CA GLN A 260 10.43 3.77 -52.87
C GLN A 260 10.45 5.18 -52.29
N HIS A 261 9.31 5.87 -52.20
CA HIS A 261 9.23 7.24 -51.66
C HIS A 261 9.68 7.31 -50.20
N SER A 262 9.12 6.44 -49.36
CA SER A 262 9.35 6.44 -47.92
C SER A 262 10.80 6.11 -47.58
N LEU A 263 11.38 5.09 -48.20
CA LEU A 263 12.73 4.64 -47.91
C LEU A 263 13.79 5.63 -48.42
N LYS A 264 13.59 6.21 -49.61
CA LYS A 264 14.44 7.31 -50.11
C LYS A 264 14.34 8.53 -49.20
N GLY A 265 13.12 8.90 -48.78
CA GLY A 265 12.90 10.02 -47.87
C GLY A 265 13.63 9.84 -46.53
N TYR A 266 13.54 8.64 -45.94
CA TYR A 266 14.27 8.27 -44.73
C TYR A 266 15.79 8.47 -44.88
N TYR A 267 16.42 7.94 -45.94
CA TYR A 267 17.86 8.11 -46.17
C TYR A 267 18.27 9.56 -46.49
N ARG A 268 17.44 10.31 -47.24
CA ARG A 268 17.67 11.74 -47.52
C ARG A 268 17.63 12.60 -46.27
N MET A 269 16.81 12.24 -45.28
CA MET A 269 16.76 12.93 -43.99
C MET A 269 18.01 12.66 -43.16
N ILE A 270 18.49 11.40 -43.11
CA ILE A 270 19.76 11.04 -42.43
C ILE A 270 20.95 11.75 -43.07
N SER A 271 21.02 11.76 -44.40
CA SER A 271 22.07 12.48 -45.14
C SER A 271 22.02 13.99 -44.84
N GLY A 272 20.82 14.53 -44.57
CA GLY A 272 20.65 15.90 -44.12
C GLY A 272 21.21 16.19 -42.72
N ILE A 273 21.23 15.19 -41.82
CA ILE A 273 21.86 15.29 -40.49
C ILE A 273 23.38 15.29 -40.66
N ASP A 274 23.91 14.41 -41.52
CA ASP A 274 25.34 14.33 -41.84
C ASP A 274 25.90 15.67 -42.34
N LEU A 275 25.16 16.38 -43.20
CA LEU A 275 25.52 17.72 -43.66
C LEU A 275 25.64 18.76 -42.53
N GLU A 276 24.83 18.66 -41.48
CA GLU A 276 24.93 19.55 -40.33
C GLU A 276 26.08 19.14 -39.40
N ILE A 277 26.35 17.84 -39.24
CA ILE A 277 27.54 17.34 -38.53
C ILE A 277 28.81 17.88 -39.18
N LYS A 278 28.87 17.89 -40.52
CA LYS A 278 29.98 18.51 -41.28
C LYS A 278 30.25 19.94 -40.82
N LYS A 279 29.21 20.78 -40.85
CA LYS A 279 29.29 22.19 -40.49
C LYS A 279 29.73 22.38 -39.04
N ILE A 280 29.22 21.55 -38.13
CA ILE A 280 29.62 21.58 -36.71
C ILE A 280 31.11 21.28 -36.56
N ARG A 281 31.63 20.23 -37.20
CA ARG A 281 33.06 19.89 -37.15
C ARG A 281 33.94 20.98 -37.76
N GLU A 282 33.52 21.56 -38.89
CA GLU A 282 34.21 22.70 -39.52
C GLU A 282 34.21 23.93 -38.60
N LYS A 283 33.09 24.21 -37.91
CA LYS A 283 32.99 25.30 -36.94
C LYS A 283 33.91 25.08 -35.74
N LEU A 284 33.96 23.89 -35.15
CA LEU A 284 34.90 23.55 -34.07
C LEU A 284 36.35 23.80 -34.48
N LYS A 285 36.71 23.39 -35.70
CA LYS A 285 38.05 23.61 -36.27
C LYS A 285 38.34 25.10 -36.48
N SER A 286 37.37 25.86 -36.99
CA SER A 286 37.51 27.31 -37.18
C SER A 286 37.69 28.08 -35.86
N LYS A 287 37.15 27.55 -34.76
CA LYS A 287 37.27 28.11 -33.41
C LYS A 287 38.46 27.55 -32.63
N GLY A 288 39.21 26.60 -33.20
CA GLY A 288 40.41 26.02 -32.58
C GLY A 288 40.16 25.09 -31.39
N ILE A 289 38.93 24.63 -31.18
CA ILE A 289 38.54 23.76 -30.06
C ILE A 289 38.28 22.30 -30.48
N ASP A 290 38.49 21.96 -31.76
CA ASP A 290 38.25 20.63 -32.31
C ASP A 290 39.12 19.54 -31.68
N LYS A 291 40.33 19.88 -31.20
CA LYS A 291 41.25 18.93 -30.58
C LYS A 291 40.90 18.54 -29.14
N ASN A 292 39.97 19.25 -28.51
CA ASN A 292 39.50 18.99 -27.15
C ASN A 292 37.97 18.91 -27.06
N THR A 293 37.32 18.48 -28.15
CA THR A 293 35.86 18.28 -28.20
C THR A 293 35.54 16.84 -28.56
N VAL A 294 34.91 16.11 -27.64
CA VAL A 294 34.45 14.73 -27.84
C VAL A 294 33.06 14.75 -28.47
N ILE A 295 32.84 13.94 -29.51
CA ILE A 295 31.53 13.79 -30.18
C ILE A 295 31.02 12.38 -29.95
N ILE A 296 29.82 12.27 -29.39
CA ILE A 296 29.09 11.01 -29.26
C ILE A 296 27.88 11.06 -30.19
N LEU A 297 27.69 10.07 -31.06
CA LEU A 297 26.54 9.97 -31.95
C LEU A 297 25.78 8.69 -31.69
N MET A 298 24.46 8.76 -31.52
CA MET A 298 23.60 7.61 -31.31
C MET A 298 22.20 7.78 -31.95
N GLY A 299 21.52 6.66 -32.27
CA GLY A 299 20.07 6.65 -32.51
C GLY A 299 19.26 6.40 -31.22
N ASP A 300 18.06 6.99 -31.09
CA ASP A 300 17.22 6.79 -29.90
C ASP A 300 16.43 5.47 -29.91
N ASN A 301 16.22 4.86 -31.06
CA ASN A 301 15.69 3.51 -31.25
C ASN A 301 15.95 3.02 -32.68
N GLY A 302 15.86 1.70 -32.89
CA GLY A 302 15.86 1.10 -34.22
C GLY A 302 14.52 1.30 -34.95
N TYR A 303 14.43 0.81 -36.18
CA TYR A 303 13.27 0.99 -37.04
C TYR A 303 13.11 -0.14 -38.08
N PHE A 304 11.86 -0.60 -38.27
CA PHE A 304 11.45 -1.47 -39.37
C PHE A 304 11.21 -0.65 -40.64
N LEU A 305 11.80 -1.08 -41.74
CA LEU A 305 11.73 -0.45 -43.06
C LEU A 305 10.99 -1.35 -44.06
N GLY A 306 9.96 -2.08 -43.62
CA GLY A 306 9.17 -2.99 -44.45
C GLY A 306 9.39 -4.47 -44.16
N GLU A 307 10.43 -4.84 -43.40
CA GLU A 307 10.65 -6.23 -43.02
C GLU A 307 9.45 -6.78 -42.23
N ARG A 308 9.03 -8.02 -42.55
CA ARG A 308 7.83 -8.68 -41.98
C ARG A 308 6.53 -7.92 -42.22
N GLN A 309 6.53 -7.06 -43.23
CA GLN A 309 5.47 -6.13 -43.50
C GLN A 309 5.14 -5.22 -42.29
N PHE A 310 6.19 -4.77 -41.59
CA PHE A 310 6.12 -3.82 -40.48
C PHE A 310 6.79 -2.49 -40.82
N ALA A 311 6.32 -1.43 -40.17
CA ALA A 311 6.98 -0.14 -40.11
C ALA A 311 6.97 0.38 -38.68
N GLY A 312 8.01 1.11 -38.26
CA GLY A 312 8.08 1.66 -36.91
C GLY A 312 9.02 0.90 -35.97
N LYS A 313 8.69 0.92 -34.68
CA LYS A 313 9.52 0.44 -33.56
C LYS A 313 8.72 -0.46 -32.61
N TRP A 314 9.03 -0.48 -31.32
CA TRP A 314 8.33 -1.22 -30.24
C TRP A 314 8.64 -2.71 -30.09
N LEU A 315 8.79 -3.46 -31.18
CA LEU A 315 9.02 -4.90 -31.05
C LEU A 315 10.46 -5.23 -30.61
N MET A 316 10.68 -6.39 -30.01
CA MET A 316 11.98 -6.84 -29.46
C MET A 316 12.98 -7.34 -30.51
N TYR A 317 12.75 -7.10 -31.80
CA TYR A 317 13.64 -7.51 -32.88
C TYR A 317 14.84 -6.58 -33.02
N ASP A 318 15.98 -7.10 -33.49
CA ASP A 318 17.22 -6.33 -33.67
C ASP A 318 16.99 -5.10 -34.58
N ASN A 319 16.07 -5.18 -35.56
CA ASN A 319 15.63 -4.02 -36.35
C ASN A 319 15.16 -2.82 -35.51
N SER A 320 14.50 -3.09 -34.39
CA SER A 320 13.82 -2.10 -33.54
C SER A 320 14.65 -1.69 -32.31
N VAL A 321 15.55 -2.57 -31.83
CA VAL A 321 16.38 -2.29 -30.65
C VAL A 321 17.83 -1.89 -30.97
N ARG A 322 18.37 -2.17 -32.17
CA ARG A 322 19.75 -1.78 -32.51
C ARG A 322 19.81 -0.42 -33.21
N VAL A 323 20.82 0.35 -32.83
CA VAL A 323 21.07 1.73 -33.30
C VAL A 323 22.56 1.91 -33.63
N PRO A 324 22.94 2.94 -34.41
CA PRO A 324 24.36 3.30 -34.52
C PRO A 324 24.83 3.90 -33.19
N LEU A 325 26.09 3.67 -32.82
CA LEU A 325 26.76 4.37 -31.74
C LEU A 325 28.24 4.58 -32.09
N ILE A 326 28.67 5.84 -32.05
CA ILE A 326 30.06 6.26 -32.30
C ILE A 326 30.50 7.13 -31.14
N VAL A 327 31.71 6.87 -30.62
CA VAL A 327 32.41 7.79 -29.72
C VAL A 327 33.70 8.24 -30.41
N PHE A 328 33.74 9.51 -30.80
CA PHE A 328 34.90 10.16 -31.39
C PHE A 328 35.56 11.07 -30.35
N ASP A 329 36.71 10.64 -29.84
CA ASP A 329 37.57 11.45 -28.98
C ASP A 329 38.84 11.84 -29.76
N PRO A 330 39.00 13.11 -30.18
CA PRO A 330 40.14 13.56 -30.99
C PRO A 330 41.49 13.46 -30.25
N ARG A 331 41.47 13.20 -28.94
CA ARG A 331 42.66 12.98 -28.10
C ARG A 331 43.13 11.52 -28.16
N VAL A 332 42.34 10.64 -28.77
CA VAL A 332 42.65 9.22 -28.99
C VAL A 332 42.82 8.98 -30.49
N ASP A 333 44.06 8.88 -30.95
CA ASP A 333 44.40 8.77 -32.39
C ASP A 333 44.34 7.33 -32.93
N LYS A 334 43.40 6.52 -32.44
CA LYS A 334 43.31 5.10 -32.82
C LYS A 334 41.86 4.64 -32.97
N HIS A 335 41.53 4.22 -34.19
CA HIS A 335 40.25 3.62 -34.53
C HIS A 335 40.04 2.25 -33.86
N GLN A 336 38.79 1.95 -33.51
CA GLN A 336 38.35 0.65 -32.99
C GLN A 336 36.94 0.27 -33.47
N ASP A 337 36.77 -1.00 -33.83
CA ASP A 337 35.46 -1.63 -34.05
C ASP A 337 35.14 -2.60 -32.90
N ILE A 338 34.14 -2.26 -32.09
CA ILE A 338 33.77 -3.01 -30.89
C ILE A 338 32.51 -3.84 -31.15
N LYS A 339 32.62 -5.16 -30.91
CA LYS A 339 31.51 -6.12 -31.15
C LYS A 339 30.65 -6.39 -29.93
N ASP A 340 31.10 -5.97 -28.74
CA ASP A 340 30.40 -6.14 -27.47
C ASP A 340 29.04 -5.44 -27.48
N MET A 341 28.09 -5.97 -26.71
CA MET A 341 26.78 -5.35 -26.52
C MET A 341 26.92 -4.13 -25.60
N VAL A 342 26.72 -2.95 -26.16
CA VAL A 342 26.68 -1.68 -25.43
C VAL A 342 25.29 -1.09 -25.47
N LEU A 343 24.92 -0.32 -24.45
CA LEU A 343 23.55 0.12 -24.22
C LEU A 343 23.43 1.65 -24.30
N ASN A 344 22.24 2.14 -24.63
CA ASN A 344 21.94 3.59 -24.53
C ASN A 344 22.17 4.16 -23.12
N ILE A 345 21.92 3.36 -22.08
CA ILE A 345 22.21 3.73 -20.68
C ILE A 345 23.71 3.79 -20.34
N ASP A 346 24.60 3.29 -21.21
CA ASP A 346 26.05 3.42 -21.05
C ASP A 346 26.54 4.85 -21.42
N VAL A 347 25.76 5.57 -22.24
CA VAL A 347 26.13 6.92 -22.72
C VAL A 347 26.22 7.95 -21.58
N PRO A 348 25.25 8.05 -20.64
CA PRO A 348 25.37 8.93 -19.47
C PRO A 348 26.64 8.71 -18.66
N GLN A 349 26.93 7.44 -18.36
CA GLN A 349 28.12 7.05 -17.62
C GLN A 349 29.40 7.46 -18.37
N THR A 350 29.40 7.30 -19.70
CA THR A 350 30.51 7.72 -20.57
C THR A 350 30.69 9.23 -20.56
N ILE A 351 29.59 10.00 -20.63
CA ILE A 351 29.62 11.48 -20.56
C ILE A 351 30.18 11.95 -19.21
N ALA A 352 29.75 11.34 -18.10
CA ALA A 352 30.27 11.67 -16.77
C ALA A 352 31.78 11.37 -16.63
N ASP A 353 32.23 10.23 -17.18
CA ASP A 353 33.65 9.83 -17.20
C ASP A 353 34.49 10.81 -18.04
N ILE A 354 34.01 11.21 -19.23
CA ILE A 354 34.66 12.24 -20.08
C ILE A 354 34.81 13.57 -19.31
N ALA A 355 33.80 13.93 -18.52
CA ALA A 355 33.78 15.16 -17.73
C ALA A 355 34.61 15.09 -16.43
N GLY A 356 35.11 13.91 -16.06
CA GLY A 356 35.80 13.66 -14.80
C GLY A 356 34.87 13.82 -13.58
N VAL A 357 33.58 13.51 -13.73
CA VAL A 357 32.57 13.62 -12.66
C VAL A 357 32.14 12.23 -12.22
N LYS A 358 32.02 12.01 -10.90
CA LYS A 358 31.53 10.74 -10.37
C LYS A 358 30.05 10.57 -10.73
N ALA A 359 29.71 9.50 -11.45
CA ALA A 359 28.33 9.14 -11.71
C ALA A 359 27.59 8.70 -10.43
N PRO A 360 26.28 8.98 -10.31
CA PRO A 360 25.44 8.46 -9.25
C PRO A 360 25.45 6.92 -9.17
N ASP A 361 25.47 6.38 -7.95
CA ASP A 361 25.45 4.92 -7.72
C ASP A 361 24.14 4.26 -8.20
N THR A 362 23.10 5.06 -8.46
CA THR A 362 21.80 4.61 -8.98
C THR A 362 21.81 4.31 -10.48
N TRP A 363 22.77 4.84 -11.25
CA TRP A 363 22.85 4.58 -12.69
C TRP A 363 23.17 3.11 -12.97
N GLN A 364 22.57 2.57 -14.04
CA GLN A 364 22.62 1.13 -14.36
C GLN A 364 23.53 0.81 -15.57
N GLY A 365 24.12 1.84 -16.18
CA GLY A 365 25.07 1.72 -17.29
C GLY A 365 26.53 1.51 -16.87
N LYS A 366 27.41 1.33 -17.86
CA LYS A 366 28.87 1.27 -17.70
C LYS A 366 29.52 2.29 -18.64
N SER A 367 30.64 2.90 -18.22
CA SER A 367 31.37 3.84 -19.08
C SER A 367 32.01 3.08 -20.25
N LEU A 368 31.93 3.68 -21.44
CA LEU A 368 32.61 3.19 -22.64
C LEU A 368 34.05 3.71 -22.75
N MET A 369 34.46 4.69 -21.93
CA MET A 369 35.79 5.30 -22.04
C MET A 369 36.96 4.34 -21.84
N PRO A 370 36.92 3.34 -20.95
CA PRO A 370 37.98 2.33 -20.87
C PRO A 370 38.20 1.59 -22.20
N ILE A 371 37.13 1.38 -22.98
CA ILE A 371 37.24 0.80 -24.32
C ILE A 371 37.79 1.82 -25.31
N VAL A 372 37.23 3.03 -25.32
CA VAL A 372 37.68 4.12 -26.22
C VAL A 372 39.18 4.40 -26.05
N LYS A 373 39.67 4.43 -24.80
CA LYS A 373 41.09 4.65 -24.45
C LYS A 373 41.98 3.42 -24.64
N GLN A 374 41.42 2.27 -25.04
CA GLN A 374 42.13 0.98 -25.20
C GLN A 374 42.73 0.44 -23.88
N GLU A 375 42.15 0.81 -22.74
CA GLU A 375 42.50 0.24 -21.43
C GLU A 375 41.94 -1.19 -21.28
N THR A 376 40.83 -1.47 -21.96
CA THR A 376 40.21 -2.79 -22.12
C THR A 376 39.65 -2.93 -23.54
N ASN A 377 39.45 -4.16 -24.01
CA ASN A 377 38.79 -4.46 -25.29
C ASN A 377 37.36 -5.01 -25.11
N SER A 378 36.87 -5.09 -23.86
CA SER A 378 35.54 -5.63 -23.54
C SER A 378 34.88 -4.85 -22.40
N ILE A 379 33.55 -4.78 -22.46
CA ILE A 379 32.70 -4.19 -21.41
C ILE A 379 32.27 -5.22 -20.34
N ASP A 380 32.71 -6.47 -20.49
CA ASP A 380 32.38 -7.60 -19.60
C ASP A 380 30.87 -7.71 -19.32
N ARG A 381 30.09 -7.84 -20.41
CA ARG A 381 28.63 -7.94 -20.39
C ARG A 381 28.15 -9.15 -21.19
N ASP A 382 27.77 -10.20 -20.47
CA ASP A 382 27.27 -11.45 -21.07
C ASP A 382 25.80 -11.38 -21.52
N THR A 383 24.93 -10.78 -20.69
CA THR A 383 23.47 -10.72 -20.93
C THR A 383 22.94 -9.32 -20.67
N ILE A 384 22.05 -8.84 -21.52
CA ILE A 384 21.35 -7.57 -21.39
C ILE A 384 19.83 -7.78 -21.23
N LEU A 385 19.17 -6.78 -20.64
CA LEU A 385 17.71 -6.67 -20.56
C LEU A 385 17.22 -5.73 -21.67
N ILE A 386 16.22 -6.16 -22.44
CA ILE A 386 15.50 -5.36 -23.42
C ILE A 386 14.00 -5.43 -23.11
N GLU A 387 13.31 -4.30 -23.18
CA GLU A 387 11.90 -4.23 -22.77
C GLU A 387 11.16 -3.05 -23.40
N HIS A 388 9.85 -3.14 -23.48
CA HIS A 388 8.98 -1.98 -23.48
C HIS A 388 7.74 -2.30 -22.66
N LEU A 389 7.42 -1.43 -21.71
CA LEU A 389 6.42 -1.69 -20.66
C LEU A 389 5.18 -0.81 -20.81
N TRP A 390 5.13 -0.03 -21.88
CA TRP A 390 3.96 0.76 -22.23
C TRP A 390 2.77 -0.16 -22.54
N ASP A 391 1.80 -0.17 -21.62
CA ASP A 391 0.57 -0.93 -21.78
C ASP A 391 -0.45 -0.16 -22.63
N PHE A 392 -0.42 -0.43 -23.92
CA PHE A 392 -1.31 0.17 -24.92
C PHE A 392 -1.75 -0.93 -25.88
N GLU A 393 -3.05 -1.22 -25.94
CA GLU A 393 -3.59 -2.39 -26.63
C GLU A 393 -3.03 -2.63 -28.06
N PRO A 394 -2.89 -1.62 -28.94
CA PRO A 394 -2.31 -1.81 -30.28
C PRO A 394 -0.81 -2.14 -30.31
N ILE A 395 -0.09 -2.06 -29.19
CA ILE A 395 1.36 -2.28 -29.07
C ILE A 395 1.61 -3.19 -27.86
N PRO A 396 1.69 -4.52 -28.06
CA PRO A 396 1.74 -5.46 -26.94
C PRO A 396 3.06 -5.34 -26.16
N PRO A 397 3.04 -4.99 -24.85
CA PRO A 397 4.25 -4.85 -24.04
C PRO A 397 5.05 -6.15 -24.00
N SER A 398 6.38 -6.04 -24.05
CA SER A 398 7.27 -7.20 -24.11
C SER A 398 8.58 -6.96 -23.35
N GLU A 399 9.13 -8.06 -22.82
CA GLU A 399 10.35 -8.05 -22.01
C GLU A 399 11.21 -9.27 -22.32
N GLY A 400 12.52 -9.10 -22.35
CA GLY A 400 13.43 -10.12 -22.82
C GLY A 400 14.89 -9.94 -22.42
N VAL A 401 15.65 -11.01 -22.63
CA VAL A 401 17.10 -11.02 -22.46
C VAL A 401 17.79 -11.37 -23.76
N ARG A 402 18.94 -10.73 -23.98
CA ARG A 402 19.80 -10.97 -25.13
C ARG A 402 21.22 -11.25 -24.66
N THR A 403 21.80 -12.33 -25.15
CA THR A 403 23.24 -12.63 -25.05
C THR A 403 23.86 -12.49 -26.44
N LYS A 404 25.18 -12.70 -26.57
CA LYS A 404 25.82 -12.75 -27.89
C LYS A 404 25.16 -13.79 -28.83
N LYS A 405 24.72 -14.92 -28.27
CA LYS A 405 24.21 -16.06 -29.03
C LYS A 405 22.68 -16.19 -29.00
N TRP A 406 22.04 -15.85 -27.89
CA TRP A 406 20.63 -16.16 -27.67
C TRP A 406 19.81 -14.90 -27.44
N LYS A 407 18.60 -14.86 -27.98
CA LYS A 407 17.58 -13.88 -27.60
C LYS A 407 16.33 -14.60 -27.14
N TYR A 408 15.81 -14.21 -25.99
CA TYR A 408 14.55 -14.69 -25.44
C TYR A 408 13.70 -13.49 -25.05
N PHE A 409 12.41 -13.50 -25.39
CA PHE A 409 11.46 -12.52 -24.87
C PHE A 409 10.05 -13.11 -24.76
N ARG A 410 9.21 -12.47 -23.96
CA ARG A 410 7.80 -12.81 -23.75
C ARG A 410 6.94 -11.55 -23.78
N TYR A 411 5.65 -11.71 -24.02
CA TYR A 411 4.68 -10.62 -23.91
C TYR A 411 4.22 -10.48 -22.46
N VAL A 412 4.18 -9.25 -21.94
CA VAL A 412 3.95 -8.97 -20.51
C VAL A 412 2.53 -9.32 -20.11
N ASN A 413 1.53 -9.00 -20.95
CA ASN A 413 0.13 -9.23 -20.63
C ASN A 413 -0.31 -10.69 -20.83
N ASP A 414 0.41 -11.48 -21.64
CA ASP A 414 0.22 -12.94 -21.76
C ASP A 414 1.60 -13.60 -21.90
N LYS A 415 2.12 -14.11 -20.78
CA LYS A 415 3.45 -14.72 -20.71
C LYS A 415 3.50 -16.12 -21.33
N SER A 416 2.36 -16.68 -21.77
CA SER A 416 2.36 -17.93 -22.53
C SER A 416 2.87 -17.74 -23.97
N LEU A 417 2.89 -16.49 -24.44
CA LEU A 417 3.45 -16.11 -25.73
C LEU A 417 4.90 -15.67 -25.56
N GLU A 418 5.80 -16.42 -26.17
CA GLU A 418 7.24 -16.24 -26.01
C GLU A 418 8.00 -16.67 -27.27
N GLU A 419 9.19 -16.09 -27.41
CA GLU A 419 10.04 -16.26 -28.58
C GLU A 419 11.50 -16.52 -28.17
N LEU A 420 12.17 -17.44 -28.88
CA LEU A 420 13.56 -17.82 -28.64
C LEU A 420 14.31 -17.96 -29.96
N TYR A 421 15.45 -17.28 -30.07
CA TYR A 421 16.29 -17.25 -31.28
C TYR A 421 17.76 -17.55 -30.96
N ASP A 422 18.42 -18.31 -31.86
CA ASP A 422 19.87 -18.53 -31.89
C ASP A 422 20.48 -17.54 -32.89
N LEU A 423 20.91 -16.37 -32.42
CA LEU A 423 21.37 -15.25 -33.23
C LEU A 423 22.64 -15.55 -34.05
N GLU A 424 23.42 -16.57 -33.67
CA GLU A 424 24.58 -17.00 -34.46
C GLU A 424 24.15 -17.75 -35.73
N LYS A 425 23.04 -18.49 -35.66
CA LYS A 425 22.53 -19.31 -36.78
C LYS A 425 21.36 -18.68 -37.52
N ASP A 426 20.66 -17.77 -36.85
CA ASP A 426 19.47 -17.09 -37.31
C ASP A 426 19.53 -15.61 -36.92
N PRO A 427 20.49 -14.83 -37.48
CA PRO A 427 20.67 -13.42 -37.17
C PRO A 427 19.48 -12.55 -37.60
N GLN A 428 18.61 -13.08 -38.46
CA GLN A 428 17.39 -12.43 -38.93
C GLN A 428 16.15 -12.81 -38.11
N GLU A 429 16.28 -13.67 -37.09
CA GLU A 429 15.24 -13.94 -36.10
C GLU A 429 13.95 -14.51 -36.74
N VAL A 430 14.12 -15.48 -37.64
CA VAL A 430 13.04 -16.06 -38.45
C VAL A 430 12.45 -17.31 -37.78
N LYS A 431 13.26 -18.14 -37.14
CA LYS A 431 12.89 -19.48 -36.64
C LYS A 431 12.75 -19.46 -35.12
N ASN A 432 11.55 -19.16 -34.61
CA ASN A 432 11.25 -19.31 -33.19
C ASN A 432 11.51 -20.77 -32.73
N LEU A 433 12.27 -20.93 -31.65
CA LEU A 433 12.71 -22.21 -31.08
C LEU A 433 11.90 -22.63 -29.84
N ILE A 434 10.97 -21.81 -29.35
CA ILE A 434 10.07 -22.15 -28.24
C ILE A 434 9.26 -23.43 -28.58
N GLY A 435 8.97 -24.23 -27.56
CA GLY A 435 8.24 -25.50 -27.67
C GLY A 435 9.07 -26.70 -28.16
N LYS A 436 10.25 -26.49 -28.74
CA LYS A 436 11.13 -27.57 -29.22
C LYS A 436 11.91 -28.19 -28.06
N LYS A 437 11.71 -29.50 -27.79
CA LYS A 437 12.32 -30.25 -26.67
C LYS A 437 13.83 -30.00 -26.50
N LYS A 438 14.59 -29.93 -27.61
CA LYS A 438 16.04 -29.68 -27.62
C LYS A 438 16.45 -28.36 -26.96
N TYR A 439 15.61 -27.32 -27.03
CA TYR A 439 15.93 -25.97 -26.55
C TYR A 439 15.28 -25.61 -25.22
N LYS A 440 14.56 -26.55 -24.58
CA LYS A 440 13.86 -26.29 -23.31
C LYS A 440 14.80 -25.78 -22.21
N ALA A 441 15.95 -26.42 -22.00
CA ALA A 441 16.92 -26.00 -20.98
C ALA A 441 17.47 -24.59 -21.23
N VAL A 442 17.65 -24.20 -22.50
CA VAL A 442 18.08 -22.85 -22.88
C VAL A 442 16.98 -21.84 -22.57
N ALA A 443 15.74 -22.12 -22.97
CA ALA A 443 14.59 -21.28 -22.68
C ALA A 443 14.39 -21.07 -21.17
N ASP A 444 14.43 -22.14 -20.38
CA ASP A 444 14.27 -22.07 -18.92
C ASP A 444 15.38 -21.24 -18.25
N LYS A 445 16.63 -21.39 -18.72
CA LYS A 445 17.77 -20.60 -18.23
C LYS A 445 17.61 -19.11 -18.54
N LEU A 446 17.14 -18.77 -19.74
CA LEU A 446 16.95 -17.38 -20.15
C LEU A 446 15.72 -16.75 -19.49
N ARG A 447 14.65 -17.50 -19.26
CA ARG A 447 13.50 -17.08 -18.42
C ARG A 447 13.95 -16.70 -17.01
N ALA A 448 14.67 -17.59 -16.34
CA ALA A 448 15.18 -17.31 -14.99
C ALA A 448 16.14 -16.12 -14.98
N LYS A 449 16.95 -15.97 -16.04
CA LYS A 449 17.85 -14.81 -16.20
C LYS A 449 17.08 -13.50 -16.42
N LEU A 450 16.00 -13.53 -17.19
CA LEU A 450 15.07 -12.42 -17.37
C LEU A 450 14.47 -12.01 -16.03
N ASP A 451 13.84 -12.93 -15.30
CA ASP A 451 13.22 -12.65 -14.00
C ASP A 451 14.24 -12.08 -12.99
N LYS A 452 15.50 -12.56 -13.02
CA LYS A 452 16.59 -12.01 -12.21
C LYS A 452 16.95 -10.56 -12.59
N LEU A 453 17.02 -10.24 -13.89
CA LEU A 453 17.34 -8.89 -14.35
C LEU A 453 16.18 -7.93 -14.14
N ILE A 454 14.94 -8.39 -14.30
CA ILE A 454 13.71 -7.69 -13.90
C ILE A 454 13.81 -7.26 -12.45
N LYS A 455 14.03 -8.21 -11.52
CA LYS A 455 14.16 -7.91 -10.10
C LYS A 455 15.33 -6.97 -9.78
N LYS A 456 16.47 -7.14 -10.46
CA LYS A 456 17.66 -6.29 -10.25
C LYS A 456 17.42 -4.83 -10.67
N ASN A 457 16.67 -4.63 -11.75
CA ASN A 457 16.49 -3.34 -12.38
C ASN A 457 15.14 -2.68 -12.03
N SER A 458 14.27 -3.31 -11.23
CA SER A 458 13.08 -2.65 -10.65
C SER A 458 13.44 -1.93 -9.35
N ASP A 459 12.64 -0.94 -8.96
CA ASP A 459 12.77 -0.23 -7.68
C ASP A 459 11.43 -0.18 -6.92
N GLU A 460 11.42 0.55 -5.79
CA GLU A 460 10.24 0.67 -4.92
C GLU A 460 9.04 1.36 -5.59
N TYR A 461 9.26 2.16 -6.65
CA TYR A 461 8.21 2.86 -7.38
C TYR A 461 7.46 1.95 -8.36
N ARG A 462 7.93 0.71 -8.53
CA ARG A 462 7.26 -0.34 -9.32
C ARG A 462 6.79 -1.51 -8.47
N ALA A 463 6.89 -1.40 -7.13
CA ALA A 463 6.45 -2.43 -6.21
C ALA A 463 5.00 -2.86 -6.51
N ALA A 464 4.72 -4.16 -6.37
CA ALA A 464 3.40 -4.72 -6.60
C ALA A 464 2.47 -4.52 -5.39
N PRO A 465 1.14 -4.48 -5.58
CA PRO A 465 0.19 -4.54 -4.46
C PRO A 465 0.44 -5.77 -3.57
N THR A 466 0.21 -5.60 -2.27
CA THR A 466 0.41 -6.65 -1.25
C THR A 466 -0.85 -6.86 -0.44
N ASP A 467 -0.80 -7.75 0.57
CA ASP A 467 -1.86 -7.85 1.59
C ASP A 467 -3.24 -8.18 1.01
N LEU A 468 -3.26 -9.08 0.02
CA LEU A 468 -4.48 -9.48 -0.69
C LEU A 468 -5.51 -10.10 0.26
N THR A 469 -6.78 -9.75 0.06
CA THR A 469 -7.92 -10.32 0.77
C THR A 469 -9.04 -10.70 -0.19
N VAL A 470 -9.78 -11.75 0.17
CA VAL A 470 -11.07 -12.14 -0.42
C VAL A 470 -12.07 -12.14 0.73
N GLU A 471 -13.21 -11.46 0.62
CA GLU A 471 -14.18 -11.30 1.73
C GLU A 471 -13.56 -10.66 2.99
N LEU A 472 -12.63 -9.73 2.82
CA LEU A 472 -11.80 -9.16 3.90
C LEU A 472 -10.96 -10.21 4.68
N ILE A 473 -10.92 -11.46 4.22
CA ILE A 473 -10.15 -12.56 4.83
C ILE A 473 -8.74 -12.58 4.24
N ARG A 474 -7.76 -12.57 5.13
CA ARG A 474 -6.35 -12.79 4.81
C ARG A 474 -6.07 -14.29 4.77
N GLU A 475 -5.18 -14.70 3.87
CA GLU A 475 -4.75 -16.09 3.73
C GLU A 475 -5.89 -17.12 3.52
N PRO A 476 -6.89 -16.87 2.64
CA PRO A 476 -7.99 -17.80 2.42
C PRO A 476 -7.55 -19.17 1.88
N GLN A 477 -6.30 -19.28 1.39
CA GLN A 477 -5.71 -20.55 0.93
C GLN A 477 -5.49 -21.60 2.05
N SER A 478 -5.56 -21.21 3.32
CA SER A 478 -5.19 -22.02 4.49
C SER A 478 -6.40 -22.53 5.28
N ASP A 479 -7.33 -23.22 4.61
CA ASP A 479 -8.51 -23.86 5.20
C ASP A 479 -9.74 -22.96 5.42
N VAL A 480 -9.94 -21.96 4.55
CA VAL A 480 -11.17 -21.15 4.48
C VAL A 480 -11.92 -21.46 3.19
N GLU A 481 -13.23 -21.65 3.30
CA GLU A 481 -14.12 -21.75 2.14
C GLU A 481 -14.98 -20.48 2.02
N ILE A 482 -14.82 -19.74 0.93
CA ILE A 482 -15.55 -18.51 0.65
C ILE A 482 -16.99 -18.84 0.26
N PHE A 483 -17.97 -18.37 1.05
CA PHE A 483 -19.38 -18.71 0.83
C PHE A 483 -20.07 -17.79 -0.18
N ASP A 484 -19.60 -16.55 -0.31
CA ASP A 484 -20.09 -15.67 -1.36
C ASP A 484 -19.49 -16.07 -2.73
N LEU A 485 -20.36 -16.18 -3.73
CA LEU A 485 -19.97 -16.47 -5.11
C LEU A 485 -19.73 -15.19 -5.92
N LYS A 486 -19.88 -14.01 -5.31
CA LYS A 486 -19.52 -12.70 -5.86
C LYS A 486 -18.52 -11.96 -4.94
N PRO A 487 -17.47 -12.65 -4.45
CA PRO A 487 -16.71 -12.16 -3.32
C PRO A 487 -16.00 -10.84 -3.60
N GLU A 488 -15.75 -10.04 -2.57
CA GLU A 488 -14.99 -8.80 -2.72
C GLU A 488 -13.48 -9.00 -2.53
N PHE A 489 -12.72 -8.35 -3.40
CA PHE A 489 -11.27 -8.29 -3.35
C PHE A 489 -10.77 -7.02 -2.66
N GLY A 490 -9.66 -7.16 -1.94
CA GLY A 490 -8.94 -6.04 -1.32
C GLY A 490 -7.43 -6.22 -1.40
N TRP A 491 -6.69 -5.10 -1.39
CA TRP A 491 -5.23 -5.07 -1.44
C TRP A 491 -4.66 -3.77 -0.83
N THR A 492 -3.42 -3.84 -0.36
CA THR A 492 -2.65 -2.65 0.03
C THR A 492 -1.92 -2.07 -1.17
N VAL A 493 -2.08 -0.76 -1.38
CA VAL A 493 -1.38 -0.02 -2.43
C VAL A 493 0.06 0.29 -1.97
N PRO A 494 1.08 0.03 -2.80
CA PRO A 494 2.47 0.29 -2.44
C PRO A 494 2.75 1.77 -2.18
N LEU A 495 3.60 2.06 -1.20
CA LEU A 495 3.90 3.43 -0.79
C LEU A 495 4.53 4.27 -1.92
N GLY A 496 5.39 3.65 -2.74
CA GLY A 496 6.01 4.30 -3.90
C GLY A 496 5.02 4.82 -4.94
N SER A 497 3.86 4.16 -5.07
CA SER A 497 2.77 4.60 -5.96
C SER A 497 2.03 5.83 -5.42
N LYS A 498 2.12 6.08 -4.10
CA LYS A 498 1.31 7.04 -3.34
C LYS A 498 -0.18 6.77 -3.48
N PHE A 499 -0.77 7.03 -4.64
CA PHE A 499 -2.18 6.84 -4.94
C PHE A 499 -2.40 5.99 -6.20
N GLN A 500 -3.42 5.15 -6.14
CA GLN A 500 -3.90 4.39 -7.29
C GLN A 500 -4.87 5.25 -8.10
N GLY A 501 -4.76 5.20 -9.44
CA GLY A 501 -5.75 5.75 -10.37
C GLY A 501 -6.55 4.69 -11.14
N ALA A 502 -6.01 3.48 -11.29
CA ALA A 502 -6.71 2.35 -11.89
C ALA A 502 -6.16 1.01 -11.37
N TYR A 503 -6.93 -0.07 -11.56
CA TYR A 503 -6.48 -1.44 -11.27
C TYR A 503 -6.84 -2.40 -12.40
N GLN A 504 -6.23 -3.59 -12.37
CA GLN A 504 -6.66 -4.76 -13.12
C GLN A 504 -6.55 -5.99 -12.24
N ILE A 505 -7.64 -6.74 -12.14
CA ILE A 505 -7.73 -8.02 -11.45
C ILE A 505 -7.74 -9.13 -12.51
N LEU A 506 -6.94 -10.17 -12.26
CA LEU A 506 -7.02 -11.43 -12.98
C LEU A 506 -7.48 -12.51 -12.01
N VAL A 507 -8.47 -13.31 -12.40
CA VAL A 507 -8.87 -14.56 -11.74
C VAL A 507 -8.75 -15.69 -12.74
N ALA A 508 -8.12 -16.77 -12.33
CA ALA A 508 -7.84 -17.92 -13.16
C ALA A 508 -8.25 -19.23 -12.50
N SER A 509 -8.59 -20.21 -13.35
CA SER A 509 -8.97 -21.56 -12.89
C SER A 509 -7.77 -22.42 -12.46
N SER A 510 -6.53 -21.97 -12.72
CA SER A 510 -5.32 -22.71 -12.39
C SER A 510 -4.12 -21.81 -12.12
N LEU A 511 -3.20 -22.31 -11.29
CA LEU A 511 -1.92 -21.65 -11.00
C LEU A 511 -1.09 -21.41 -12.28
N LYS A 512 -1.20 -22.31 -13.27
CA LYS A 512 -0.51 -22.15 -14.55
C LYS A 512 -1.03 -20.93 -15.32
N ASN A 513 -2.35 -20.76 -15.40
CA ASN A 513 -2.97 -19.64 -16.12
C ASN A 513 -2.62 -18.31 -15.43
N ILE A 514 -2.79 -18.22 -14.11
CA ILE A 514 -2.50 -16.98 -13.39
C ILE A 514 -1.02 -16.59 -13.47
N ASN A 515 -0.09 -17.56 -13.44
CA ASN A 515 1.35 -17.28 -13.59
C ASN A 515 1.71 -16.80 -15.00
N ASN A 516 0.89 -17.16 -15.99
CA ASN A 516 1.02 -16.69 -17.36
C ASN A 516 0.30 -15.35 -17.62
N ASN A 517 -0.26 -14.71 -16.59
CA ASN A 517 -1.10 -13.51 -16.71
C ASN A 517 -2.39 -13.76 -17.52
N ASN A 518 -2.91 -14.99 -17.50
CA ASN A 518 -4.18 -15.34 -18.13
C ASN A 518 -5.27 -15.45 -17.05
N GLY A 519 -6.19 -14.48 -17.02
CA GLY A 519 -7.40 -14.48 -16.18
C GLY A 519 -8.57 -15.18 -16.88
N ASP A 520 -8.48 -16.49 -17.08
CA ASP A 520 -9.49 -17.25 -17.86
C ASP A 520 -10.89 -17.29 -17.22
N VAL A 521 -11.00 -16.92 -15.95
CA VAL A 521 -12.25 -16.86 -15.20
C VAL A 521 -12.77 -15.42 -15.11
N TRP A 522 -11.85 -14.47 -14.88
CA TRP A 522 -12.11 -13.04 -14.94
C TRP A 522 -10.84 -12.27 -15.30
N ASP A 523 -10.96 -11.35 -16.24
CA ASP A 523 -10.02 -10.26 -16.46
C ASP A 523 -10.83 -8.97 -16.43
N SER A 524 -10.63 -8.14 -15.41
CA SER A 524 -11.37 -6.88 -15.28
C SER A 524 -11.01 -5.87 -16.36
N GLY A 525 -9.95 -6.12 -17.14
CA GLY A 525 -9.24 -5.09 -17.89
C GLY A 525 -8.76 -3.98 -16.97
N ARG A 526 -8.43 -2.83 -17.55
CA ARG A 526 -8.06 -1.65 -16.78
C ARG A 526 -9.33 -0.91 -16.31
N VAL A 527 -9.59 -0.96 -15.01
CA VAL A 527 -10.71 -0.25 -14.37
C VAL A 527 -10.21 1.06 -13.74
N ALA A 528 -10.73 2.20 -14.22
CA ALA A 528 -10.39 3.52 -13.67
C ALA A 528 -11.10 3.74 -12.33
N SER A 529 -10.41 3.42 -11.23
CA SER A 529 -10.95 3.52 -9.88
C SER A 529 -9.82 3.60 -8.84
N THR A 530 -10.09 4.36 -7.78
CA THR A 530 -9.23 4.48 -6.59
C THR A 530 -9.59 3.44 -5.52
N LYS A 531 -10.61 2.60 -5.72
CA LYS A 531 -10.94 1.51 -4.79
C LYS A 531 -9.78 0.50 -4.76
N SER A 532 -9.39 0.10 -3.56
CA SER A 532 -8.45 -0.98 -3.28
C SER A 532 -8.96 -1.94 -2.21
N THR A 533 -10.23 -1.79 -1.86
CA THR A 533 -10.98 -2.54 -0.87
C THR A 533 -12.41 -2.60 -1.40
N ASP A 534 -13.17 -3.63 -1.05
CA ASP A 534 -14.58 -3.74 -1.45
C ASP A 534 -14.77 -3.67 -2.98
N VAL A 535 -13.99 -4.49 -3.69
CA VAL A 535 -14.07 -4.65 -5.15
C VAL A 535 -14.75 -5.98 -5.48
N GLU A 536 -16.05 -5.94 -5.74
CA GLU A 536 -16.88 -7.11 -6.06
C GLU A 536 -16.38 -7.84 -7.31
N TYR A 537 -16.52 -9.16 -7.29
CA TYR A 537 -16.23 -10.02 -8.43
C TYR A 537 -17.26 -9.86 -9.55
N GLU A 538 -16.80 -9.54 -10.77
CA GLU A 538 -17.65 -9.37 -11.96
C GLU A 538 -17.38 -10.40 -13.08
N GLY A 539 -16.70 -11.50 -12.74
CA GLY A 539 -16.32 -12.53 -13.72
C GLY A 539 -17.38 -13.59 -14.01
N SER A 540 -16.94 -14.68 -14.62
CA SER A 540 -17.82 -15.85 -14.87
C SER A 540 -18.32 -16.46 -13.56
N PRO A 541 -19.55 -16.99 -13.47
CA PRO A 541 -20.05 -17.58 -12.22
C PRO A 541 -19.08 -18.56 -11.57
N LEU A 542 -18.82 -18.39 -10.27
CA LEU A 542 -17.95 -19.29 -9.51
C LEU A 542 -18.71 -20.58 -9.15
N GLU A 543 -18.00 -21.72 -9.20
CA GLU A 543 -18.56 -23.03 -8.86
C GLU A 543 -18.23 -23.37 -7.41
N ILE A 544 -19.17 -23.93 -6.66
CA ILE A 544 -18.95 -24.39 -5.28
C ILE A 544 -17.89 -25.51 -5.24
N GLY A 545 -17.00 -25.47 -4.25
CA GLY A 545 -15.95 -26.46 -4.02
C GLY A 545 -14.75 -26.34 -4.96
N LYS A 546 -14.66 -25.27 -5.74
CA LYS A 546 -13.60 -25.05 -6.73
C LYS A 546 -12.60 -24.02 -6.21
N SER A 547 -11.33 -24.29 -6.46
CA SER A 547 -10.26 -23.33 -6.16
C SER A 547 -9.95 -22.44 -7.37
N TYR A 548 -9.75 -21.16 -7.09
CA TYR A 548 -9.35 -20.14 -8.05
C TYR A 548 -8.09 -19.44 -7.56
N TYR A 549 -7.39 -18.80 -8.49
CA TYR A 549 -6.19 -18.01 -8.21
C TYR A 549 -6.40 -16.61 -8.73
N TRP A 550 -6.07 -15.61 -7.94
CA TRP A 550 -6.21 -14.22 -8.35
C TRP A 550 -4.98 -13.39 -8.02
N LYS A 551 -4.84 -12.29 -8.74
CA LYS A 551 -3.84 -11.26 -8.47
C LYS A 551 -4.27 -9.92 -9.06
N VAL A 552 -3.61 -8.86 -8.64
CA VAL A 552 -3.94 -7.49 -9.05
C VAL A 552 -2.67 -6.73 -9.44
N ARG A 553 -2.78 -5.88 -10.45
CA ARG A 553 -1.81 -4.80 -10.71
C ARG A 553 -2.54 -3.46 -10.72
N ILE A 554 -1.80 -2.39 -10.55
CA ILE A 554 -2.37 -1.04 -10.49
C ILE A 554 -1.67 -0.08 -11.44
N TRP A 555 -2.37 1.00 -11.75
CA TRP A 555 -1.79 2.22 -12.29
C TRP A 555 -1.85 3.30 -11.23
N GLU A 556 -0.76 4.02 -11.08
CA GLU A 556 -0.67 5.22 -10.25
C GLU A 556 -1.55 6.34 -10.84
N GLN A 557 -1.78 7.41 -10.07
CA GLN A 557 -2.48 8.62 -10.58
C GLN A 557 -1.82 9.21 -11.84
N GLU A 558 -0.50 9.14 -11.94
CA GLU A 558 0.27 9.56 -13.12
C GLU A 558 0.32 8.49 -14.22
N ASN A 559 -0.60 7.53 -14.20
CA ASN A 559 -0.78 6.47 -15.20
C ASN A 559 0.45 5.57 -15.42
N ARG A 560 1.28 5.42 -14.39
CA ARG A 560 2.42 4.50 -14.37
C ARG A 560 1.97 3.12 -13.91
N VAL A 561 2.36 2.07 -14.63
CA VAL A 561 1.97 0.70 -14.31
C VAL A 561 2.97 0.08 -13.33
N VAL A 562 2.48 -0.61 -12.30
CA VAL A 562 3.32 -1.40 -11.39
C VAL A 562 3.22 -2.89 -11.66
N ASP A 563 4.06 -3.68 -11.00
CA ASP A 563 4.06 -5.13 -11.17
C ASP A 563 2.79 -5.77 -10.57
N TYR A 564 2.43 -6.95 -11.08
CA TYR A 564 1.35 -7.76 -10.50
C TYR A 564 1.75 -8.25 -9.11
N SER A 565 0.77 -8.30 -8.19
CA SER A 565 0.91 -8.98 -6.91
C SER A 565 1.23 -10.45 -7.09
N GLU A 566 1.77 -11.07 -6.04
CA GLU A 566 1.80 -12.53 -5.95
C GLU A 566 0.37 -13.07 -6.02
N ALA A 567 0.19 -14.25 -6.63
CA ALA A 567 -1.12 -14.85 -6.77
C ALA A 567 -1.61 -15.44 -5.44
N GLN A 568 -2.83 -15.10 -5.04
CA GLN A 568 -3.51 -15.69 -3.89
C GLN A 568 -4.54 -16.72 -4.37
N LYS A 569 -4.60 -17.86 -3.69
CA LYS A 569 -5.59 -18.90 -3.93
C LYS A 569 -6.78 -18.68 -2.99
N PHE A 570 -8.00 -18.87 -3.49
CA PHE A 570 -9.19 -19.02 -2.65
C PHE A 570 -10.02 -20.21 -3.14
N THR A 571 -10.82 -20.80 -2.25
CA THR A 571 -11.72 -21.91 -2.56
C THR A 571 -13.13 -21.49 -2.19
N THR A 572 -14.08 -21.67 -3.08
CA THR A 572 -15.50 -21.41 -2.81
C THR A 572 -16.12 -22.59 -2.06
N GLY A 573 -17.03 -22.32 -1.14
CA GLY A 573 -17.79 -23.30 -0.38
C GLY A 573 -19.29 -23.09 -0.47
N LYS A 574 -20.01 -23.75 0.43
CA LYS A 574 -21.46 -23.60 0.57
C LYS A 574 -21.78 -23.25 2.01
N SER A 575 -22.51 -22.16 2.24
CA SER A 575 -23.14 -21.91 3.54
C SER A 575 -24.45 -22.68 3.64
N ASP A 576 -24.61 -23.48 4.69
CA ASP A 576 -25.90 -24.06 5.11
C ASP A 576 -26.60 -23.16 6.16
N SER A 577 -26.06 -21.96 6.42
CA SER A 577 -26.57 -20.97 7.38
C SER A 577 -27.25 -19.80 6.68
N TYR A 578 -28.08 -19.06 7.43
CA TYR A 578 -28.59 -17.75 6.96
C TYR A 578 -27.51 -16.65 7.00
N ILE A 579 -26.43 -16.89 7.75
CA ILE A 579 -25.23 -16.04 7.80
C ILE A 579 -24.47 -16.23 6.49
N ILE A 580 -24.29 -15.13 5.76
CA ILE A 580 -23.58 -15.12 4.48
C ILE A 580 -22.10 -14.75 4.63
N SER A 581 -21.73 -13.99 5.66
CA SER A 581 -20.34 -13.64 5.91
C SER A 581 -19.51 -14.91 6.12
N THR A 582 -18.43 -15.03 5.34
CA THR A 582 -17.51 -16.15 5.42
C THR A 582 -16.79 -16.16 6.77
N GLU A 583 -16.60 -17.34 7.36
CA GLU A 583 -15.81 -17.48 8.59
C GLU A 583 -14.33 -17.63 8.33
N ASN A 584 -13.50 -17.06 9.18
CA ASN A 584 -12.06 -17.22 9.10
C ASN A 584 -11.61 -18.53 9.78
N LYS A 585 -10.37 -18.96 9.51
CA LYS A 585 -9.79 -20.16 10.11
C LYS A 585 -9.62 -20.01 11.62
N TYR A 586 -9.57 -21.15 12.31
CA TYR A 586 -9.20 -21.22 13.71
C TYR A 586 -7.72 -21.56 13.88
N ASN A 587 -7.11 -21.01 14.92
CA ASN A 587 -5.74 -21.24 15.29
C ASN A 587 -5.69 -22.01 16.62
N ILE A 588 -4.70 -22.92 16.71
CA ILE A 588 -4.35 -23.60 17.95
C ILE A 588 -2.89 -23.25 18.25
N GLU A 589 -2.68 -22.47 19.30
CA GLU A 589 -1.34 -22.13 19.78
C GLU A 589 -0.93 -23.12 20.88
N LYS A 590 0.27 -23.70 20.72
CA LYS A 590 0.86 -24.63 21.69
C LYS A 590 1.76 -23.85 22.63
N ILE A 591 1.31 -23.66 23.86
CA ILE A 591 1.99 -22.85 24.86
C ILE A 591 2.66 -23.77 25.88
N LYS A 592 3.98 -23.65 26.00
CA LYS A 592 4.74 -24.35 27.06
C LYS A 592 4.62 -23.61 28.39
N PRO A 593 4.75 -24.30 29.54
CA PRO A 593 4.80 -23.62 30.83
C PRO A 593 5.93 -22.58 30.86
N ALA A 594 5.60 -21.33 31.11
CA ALA A 594 6.57 -20.27 31.38
C ALA A 594 7.29 -20.49 32.71
N LYS A 595 6.62 -21.17 33.65
CA LYS A 595 7.16 -21.59 34.93
C LYS A 595 6.77 -23.03 35.22
N PHE A 596 7.73 -23.83 35.67
CA PHE A 596 7.55 -25.24 36.02
C PHE A 596 8.31 -25.55 37.32
N GLU A 597 7.59 -25.98 38.36
CA GLU A 597 8.15 -26.19 39.70
C GLU A 597 7.65 -27.49 40.32
N LYS A 598 8.55 -28.29 40.91
CA LYS A 598 8.16 -29.39 41.78
C LYS A 598 8.00 -28.89 43.21
N ARG A 599 6.77 -28.96 43.74
CA ARG A 599 6.38 -28.53 45.08
C ARG A 599 5.89 -29.74 45.89
N GLY A 600 6.82 -30.41 46.57
CA GLY A 600 6.55 -31.69 47.22
C GLY A 600 6.16 -32.76 46.19
N ASP A 601 4.95 -33.31 46.32
CA ASP A 601 4.41 -34.34 45.44
C ASP A 601 3.64 -33.79 44.22
N VAL A 602 3.62 -32.46 44.05
CA VAL A 602 2.90 -31.77 42.97
C VAL A 602 3.88 -31.08 42.03
N TYR A 603 3.66 -31.20 40.72
CA TYR A 603 4.32 -30.38 39.70
C TYR A 603 3.39 -29.23 39.33
N PHE A 604 3.77 -28.00 39.68
CA PHE A 604 3.04 -26.78 39.37
C PHE A 604 3.53 -26.16 38.06
N MET A 605 2.60 -25.65 37.27
CA MET A 605 2.83 -25.02 35.97
C MET A 605 2.07 -23.70 35.87
N ASP A 606 2.75 -22.67 35.40
CA ASP A 606 2.15 -21.41 34.97
C ASP A 606 2.44 -21.23 33.47
N PHE A 607 1.40 -21.21 32.65
CA PHE A 607 1.50 -20.98 31.19
C PHE A 607 1.69 -19.49 30.84
N GLY A 608 1.80 -18.62 31.83
CA GLY A 608 2.01 -17.17 31.68
C GLY A 608 0.71 -16.41 31.48
N LYS A 609 -0.21 -16.92 30.65
CA LYS A 609 -1.53 -16.33 30.40
C LYS A 609 -2.64 -17.37 30.47
N ALA A 610 -3.82 -16.94 30.91
CA ALA A 610 -5.05 -17.71 30.80
C ALA A 610 -5.47 -17.81 29.33
N ALA A 611 -5.89 -18.98 28.88
CA ALA A 611 -6.41 -19.19 27.53
C ALA A 611 -7.58 -20.18 27.56
N PHE A 612 -8.50 -20.05 26.60
CA PHE A 612 -9.53 -21.07 26.35
C PHE A 612 -8.87 -22.28 25.71
N ALA A 613 -8.62 -23.30 26.53
CA ALA A 613 -7.65 -24.33 26.18
C ALA A 613 -8.01 -25.72 26.71
N THR A 614 -7.22 -26.70 26.27
CA THR A 614 -6.99 -27.98 26.94
C THR A 614 -5.48 -28.21 27.13
N ILE A 615 -5.06 -29.34 27.69
CA ILE A 615 -3.64 -29.70 27.87
C ILE A 615 -3.33 -31.00 27.13
N ASN A 616 -2.30 -30.95 26.29
CA ASN A 616 -1.57 -32.13 25.83
C ASN A 616 -0.36 -32.35 26.70
N TYR A 617 -0.05 -33.61 26.99
CA TYR A 617 1.16 -33.95 27.70
C TYR A 617 1.73 -35.32 27.36
N THR A 618 3.03 -35.47 27.52
CA THR A 618 3.76 -36.73 27.40
C THR A 618 4.08 -37.31 28.75
N TYR A 619 3.82 -38.60 28.93
CA TYR A 619 4.16 -39.31 30.17
C TYR A 619 4.36 -40.80 29.90
N ASN A 620 5.52 -41.34 30.28
CA ASN A 620 5.83 -42.75 30.08
C ASN A 620 5.69 -43.53 31.38
N ALA A 621 4.52 -44.14 31.61
CA ALA A 621 4.26 -44.88 32.84
C ALA A 621 4.93 -46.26 32.83
N LYS A 622 5.71 -46.60 33.87
CA LYS A 622 6.23 -47.98 34.05
C LYS A 622 5.19 -48.96 34.57
N THR A 623 4.24 -48.48 35.37
CA THR A 623 3.10 -49.25 35.88
C THR A 623 1.81 -48.47 35.68
N ALA A 624 0.67 -49.15 35.62
CA ALA A 624 -0.62 -48.47 35.53
C ALA A 624 -0.94 -47.74 36.83
N HIS A 625 -1.22 -46.44 36.75
CA HIS A 625 -1.62 -45.61 37.89
C HIS A 625 -2.49 -44.44 37.41
N THR A 626 -2.91 -43.58 38.32
CA THR A 626 -3.74 -42.41 38.02
C THR A 626 -2.97 -41.14 38.33
N LEU A 627 -2.84 -40.26 37.33
CA LEU A 627 -2.42 -38.88 37.55
C LEU A 627 -3.63 -38.04 37.89
N LYS A 628 -3.45 -37.13 38.84
CA LYS A 628 -4.44 -36.12 39.19
C LYS A 628 -3.96 -34.80 38.62
N ILE A 629 -4.64 -34.32 37.60
CA ILE A 629 -4.31 -33.07 36.91
C ILE A 629 -5.34 -32.02 37.30
N ARG A 630 -4.88 -30.93 37.90
CA ARG A 630 -5.74 -29.79 38.24
C ARG A 630 -5.43 -28.64 37.31
N ILE A 631 -6.46 -27.93 36.89
CA ILE A 631 -6.36 -26.72 36.06
C ILE A 631 -7.23 -25.62 36.65
N GLY A 632 -6.80 -24.36 36.51
CA GLY A 632 -7.59 -23.24 36.99
C GLY A 632 -7.06 -21.85 36.63
N GLU A 633 -7.87 -20.83 36.93
CA GLU A 633 -7.60 -19.43 36.62
C GLU A 633 -6.95 -18.66 37.78
N MET A 634 -7.15 -19.10 39.04
CA MET A 634 -6.80 -18.35 40.24
C MET A 634 -5.84 -19.13 41.14
N LEU A 635 -4.88 -18.42 41.76
CA LEU A 635 -4.01 -18.97 42.80
C LEU A 635 -4.55 -18.68 44.20
N ASP A 636 -4.21 -19.54 45.17
CA ASP A 636 -4.39 -19.30 46.60
C ASP A 636 -3.24 -18.47 47.19
N ASN A 637 -3.33 -18.16 48.50
CA ASN A 637 -2.30 -17.38 49.19
C ASN A 637 -0.92 -18.07 49.28
N ASN A 638 -0.85 -19.38 49.02
CA ASN A 638 0.38 -20.16 48.99
C ASN A 638 0.97 -20.26 47.56
N GLY A 639 0.31 -19.64 46.58
CA GLY A 639 0.71 -19.67 45.18
C GLY A 639 0.36 -20.98 44.45
N ASN A 640 -0.45 -21.86 45.04
CA ASN A 640 -0.99 -23.06 44.39
C ASN A 640 -2.32 -22.74 43.71
N ILE A 641 -2.83 -23.62 42.86
CA ILE A 641 -4.15 -23.43 42.26
C ILE A 641 -5.21 -23.36 43.36
N ASN A 642 -6.04 -22.32 43.34
CA ASN A 642 -7.16 -22.19 44.26
C ASN A 642 -8.22 -23.25 43.95
N ARG A 643 -8.24 -24.30 44.76
CA ARG A 643 -9.17 -25.45 44.63
C ARG A 643 -10.58 -25.13 45.10
N THR A 644 -10.76 -24.00 45.78
CA THR A 644 -12.05 -23.49 46.23
C THR A 644 -12.17 -22.02 45.80
N PRO A 645 -12.30 -21.74 44.49
CA PRO A 645 -12.62 -20.39 44.03
C PRO A 645 -13.86 -19.86 44.78
N PRO A 646 -14.00 -18.54 44.95
CA PRO A 646 -15.13 -17.96 45.67
C PRO A 646 -16.46 -18.57 45.20
N ALA A 647 -17.26 -19.11 46.13
CA ALA A 647 -18.34 -20.05 45.81
C ALA A 647 -19.42 -19.52 44.85
N LYS A 648 -19.62 -18.20 44.79
CA LYS A 648 -20.56 -17.55 43.87
C LYS A 648 -19.91 -17.12 42.54
N SER A 649 -18.58 -17.11 42.45
CA SER A 649 -17.82 -16.70 41.26
C SER A 649 -17.89 -17.75 40.15
N HIS A 650 -17.53 -17.33 38.94
CA HIS A 650 -17.38 -18.21 37.79
C HIS A 650 -15.91 -18.41 37.39
N ILE A 651 -15.01 -18.13 38.33
CA ILE A 651 -13.59 -18.45 38.22
C ILE A 651 -13.45 -19.98 38.16
N ARG A 652 -12.81 -20.48 37.11
CA ARG A 652 -12.76 -21.90 36.79
C ARG A 652 -11.67 -22.63 37.56
N TYR A 653 -12.05 -23.82 38.03
CA TYR A 653 -11.18 -24.83 38.61
C TYR A 653 -11.75 -26.21 38.26
N GLN A 654 -10.87 -27.14 37.88
CA GLN A 654 -11.25 -28.53 37.69
C GLN A 654 -10.10 -29.46 38.10
N GLU A 655 -10.46 -30.58 38.72
CA GLU A 655 -9.57 -31.72 38.94
C GLU A 655 -9.99 -32.86 38.01
N VAL A 656 -9.06 -33.32 37.18
CA VAL A 656 -9.26 -34.37 36.18
C VAL A 656 -8.37 -35.55 36.55
N LEU A 657 -8.98 -36.73 36.70
CA LEU A 657 -8.26 -37.98 36.95
C LEU A 657 -7.93 -38.65 35.61
N VAL A 658 -6.65 -38.90 35.36
CA VAL A 658 -6.17 -39.51 34.11
C VAL A 658 -5.45 -40.81 34.40
N ASN A 659 -6.00 -41.93 33.90
CA ASN A 659 -5.36 -43.24 34.01
C ASN A 659 -4.24 -43.35 32.97
N VAL A 660 -3.02 -43.57 33.46
CA VAL A 660 -1.80 -43.74 32.67
C VAL A 660 -1.38 -45.21 32.71
N VAL A 661 -0.90 -45.74 31.58
CA VAL A 661 -0.62 -47.17 31.39
C VAL A 661 0.68 -47.36 30.60
N PRO A 662 1.43 -48.44 30.85
CA PRO A 662 2.61 -48.75 30.04
C PRO A 662 2.27 -48.87 28.55
N GLY A 663 3.12 -48.28 27.70
CA GLY A 663 2.97 -48.33 26.24
C GLY A 663 2.13 -47.22 25.62
N LYS A 664 1.42 -46.40 26.41
CA LYS A 664 0.82 -45.13 25.95
C LYS A 664 1.63 -43.96 26.50
N THR A 665 2.10 -43.08 25.62
CA THR A 665 3.02 -41.99 25.99
C THR A 665 2.42 -40.60 25.82
N GLU A 666 1.38 -40.44 25.00
CA GLU A 666 0.72 -39.17 24.71
C GLU A 666 -0.70 -39.13 25.29
N TYR A 667 -1.03 -38.03 25.94
CA TYR A 667 -2.30 -37.83 26.62
C TYR A 667 -2.84 -36.43 26.36
N GLN A 668 -4.16 -36.33 26.31
CA GLN A 668 -4.88 -35.07 26.37
C GLN A 668 -5.89 -35.16 27.52
N ILE A 669 -5.95 -34.14 28.36
CA ILE A 669 -6.92 -34.11 29.46
C ILE A 669 -8.34 -34.04 28.92
N GLN A 670 -9.26 -34.74 29.57
CA GLN A 670 -10.69 -34.71 29.24
C GLN A 670 -11.38 -33.73 30.18
N ILE A 671 -11.44 -32.46 29.78
CA ILE A 671 -12.12 -31.42 30.56
C ILE A 671 -13.62 -31.75 30.60
N LEU A 672 -14.21 -31.69 31.80
CA LEU A 672 -15.64 -31.96 31.95
C LEU A 672 -16.44 -30.71 31.53
N PRO A 673 -17.47 -30.85 30.67
CA PRO A 673 -18.36 -29.75 30.31
C PRO A 673 -19.03 -29.13 31.54
N ASP A 674 -19.20 -27.80 31.54
CA ASP A 674 -20.02 -27.12 32.54
C ASP A 674 -21.43 -26.93 32.00
N THR A 675 -22.44 -27.30 32.78
CA THR A 675 -23.83 -27.18 32.33
C THR A 675 -24.23 -25.75 31.98
N ARG A 676 -23.63 -24.73 32.61
CA ARG A 676 -23.96 -23.31 32.35
C ARG A 676 -23.61 -22.86 30.94
N ASN A 677 -22.54 -23.41 30.37
CA ASN A 677 -22.03 -23.04 29.05
C ASN A 677 -22.22 -24.13 27.98
N THR A 678 -23.03 -25.14 28.27
CA THR A 678 -23.33 -26.26 27.37
C THR A 678 -24.82 -26.57 27.23
N LEU A 679 -25.72 -25.72 27.77
CA LEU A 679 -27.15 -25.90 27.57
C LEU A 679 -27.53 -25.73 26.09
N PRO A 680 -28.18 -26.74 25.48
CA PRO A 680 -28.68 -26.63 24.11
C PRO A 680 -29.62 -25.43 23.96
N ASN A 681 -29.45 -24.67 22.89
CA ASN A 681 -30.23 -23.46 22.55
C ASN A 681 -30.03 -22.28 23.53
N LYS A 682 -29.00 -22.32 24.38
CA LYS A 682 -28.62 -21.18 25.23
C LYS A 682 -27.19 -20.72 24.99
N ALA A 683 -26.23 -21.63 24.91
CA ALA A 683 -24.83 -21.29 24.62
C ALA A 683 -24.46 -21.56 23.15
N ILE A 684 -23.52 -20.79 22.60
CA ILE A 684 -22.93 -21.09 21.28
C ILE A 684 -22.04 -22.33 21.43
N ALA A 685 -22.32 -23.35 20.62
CA ALA A 685 -21.55 -24.57 20.61
C ALA A 685 -20.15 -24.32 20.03
N LEU A 686 -19.14 -24.95 20.66
CA LEU A 686 -17.78 -24.93 20.14
C LEU A 686 -17.72 -25.50 18.71
N PRO A 687 -16.77 -25.03 17.88
CA PRO A 687 -16.58 -25.57 16.54
C PRO A 687 -16.45 -27.09 16.53
N LYS A 688 -17.03 -27.72 15.50
CA LYS A 688 -17.04 -29.19 15.38
C LYS A 688 -15.61 -29.75 15.44
N GLY A 689 -15.39 -30.71 16.32
CA GLY A 689 -14.09 -31.37 16.50
C GLY A 689 -13.18 -30.71 17.54
N PHE A 690 -13.56 -29.56 18.11
CA PHE A 690 -12.85 -29.00 19.25
C PHE A 690 -13.07 -29.87 20.50
N PRO A 691 -12.05 -30.02 21.36
CA PRO A 691 -12.26 -30.56 22.69
C PRO A 691 -13.09 -29.59 23.53
N VAL A 692 -13.56 -30.04 24.70
CA VAL A 692 -14.10 -29.13 25.69
C VAL A 692 -13.00 -28.16 26.11
N LEU A 693 -13.23 -26.87 25.91
CA LEU A 693 -12.31 -25.81 26.32
C LEU A 693 -12.73 -25.25 27.66
N MET A 694 -11.75 -24.89 28.48
CA MET A 694 -11.92 -24.13 29.71
C MET A 694 -10.87 -23.02 29.75
N PRO A 695 -11.20 -21.81 30.21
CA PRO A 695 -10.19 -20.81 30.50
C PRO A 695 -9.35 -21.26 31.70
N PHE A 696 -8.03 -21.37 31.53
CA PHE A 696 -7.10 -21.58 32.64
C PHE A 696 -5.72 -21.02 32.31
N ARG A 697 -4.96 -20.69 33.35
CA ARG A 697 -3.54 -20.27 33.27
C ARG A 697 -2.61 -21.26 33.94
N TYR A 698 -3.10 -21.94 34.98
CA TYR A 698 -2.29 -22.76 35.85
C TYR A 698 -2.68 -24.24 35.73
N ALA A 699 -1.69 -25.12 35.86
CA ALA A 699 -1.90 -26.55 35.98
C ALA A 699 -1.07 -27.15 37.12
N GLU A 700 -1.58 -28.22 37.75
CA GLU A 700 -0.87 -29.01 38.76
C GLU A 700 -0.99 -30.49 38.40
N VAL A 701 0.10 -31.25 38.50
CA VAL A 701 0.11 -32.71 38.33
C VAL A 701 0.57 -33.38 39.62
N GLU A 702 -0.27 -34.24 40.17
CA GLU A 702 0.00 -35.04 41.37
C GLU A 702 -0.10 -36.55 41.03
N GLY A 703 0.70 -37.37 41.70
CA GLY A 703 0.67 -38.83 41.53
C GLY A 703 1.61 -39.37 40.44
N ALA A 704 2.48 -38.52 39.89
CA ALA A 704 3.52 -38.94 38.95
C ALA A 704 4.58 -39.81 39.66
N GLN A 705 4.78 -41.04 39.17
CA GLN A 705 5.81 -41.97 39.64
C GLN A 705 7.13 -41.81 38.87
N GLU A 706 7.07 -41.19 37.69
CA GLU A 706 8.21 -40.89 36.83
C GLU A 706 8.43 -39.37 36.77
N PRO A 707 9.67 -38.90 36.55
CA PRO A 707 9.96 -37.47 36.49
C PRO A 707 9.23 -36.80 35.31
N LEU A 708 8.69 -35.60 35.57
CA LEU A 708 8.08 -34.71 34.59
C LEU A 708 8.97 -33.50 34.34
N ASN A 709 8.97 -33.01 33.10
CA ASN A 709 9.68 -31.81 32.67
C ASN A 709 8.71 -30.81 32.04
N SER A 710 9.13 -29.55 31.91
CA SER A 710 8.31 -28.51 31.26
C SER A 710 7.98 -28.84 29.80
N ASP A 711 8.91 -29.49 29.08
CA ASP A 711 8.71 -29.89 27.68
C ASP A 711 7.68 -31.01 27.51
N ASP A 712 7.28 -31.67 28.60
CA ASP A 712 6.25 -32.70 28.57
C ASP A 712 4.83 -32.13 28.48
N PHE A 713 4.62 -30.81 28.58
CA PHE A 713 3.29 -30.20 28.65
C PHE A 713 3.11 -29.06 27.64
N GLU A 714 1.96 -29.06 26.97
CA GLU A 714 1.51 -27.99 26.09
C GLU A 714 0.06 -27.61 26.46
N GLN A 715 -0.18 -26.34 26.81
CA GLN A 715 -1.52 -25.76 26.79
C GLN A 715 -1.89 -25.50 25.33
N LEU A 716 -3.02 -26.04 24.89
CA LEU A 716 -3.54 -25.84 23.53
C LEU A 716 -4.55 -24.70 23.57
N ALA A 717 -4.12 -23.48 23.28
CA ALA A 717 -4.99 -22.31 23.25
C ALA A 717 -5.72 -22.20 21.91
N HIS A 718 -7.06 -22.17 21.93
CA HIS A 718 -7.90 -22.06 20.74
C HIS A 718 -8.44 -20.63 20.60
N PHE A 719 -8.33 -20.06 19.40
CA PHE A 719 -8.85 -18.74 19.04
C PHE A 719 -9.09 -18.67 17.52
N SER A 720 -9.89 -17.71 17.04
CA SER A 720 -10.00 -17.42 15.61
C SER A 720 -8.71 -16.78 15.09
N TYR A 721 -8.53 -16.72 13.76
CA TYR A 721 -7.34 -16.13 13.14
C TYR A 721 -6.91 -14.82 13.80
N TRP A 722 -5.61 -14.71 14.11
CA TRP A 722 -5.01 -13.56 14.75
C TRP A 722 -3.60 -13.32 14.24
N ASN A 723 -3.25 -12.05 13.99
CA ASN A 723 -1.90 -11.63 13.67
C ASN A 723 -1.34 -10.74 14.81
N GLU A 724 -0.35 -11.26 15.54
CA GLU A 724 0.27 -10.54 16.66
C GLU A 724 0.94 -9.23 16.25
N ASP A 725 1.47 -9.15 15.03
CA ASP A 725 2.23 -8.00 14.53
C ASP A 725 1.33 -6.93 13.86
N ALA A 726 0.02 -7.16 13.78
CA ALA A 726 -0.91 -6.22 13.15
C ALA A 726 -1.04 -4.88 13.90
N SER A 727 -0.79 -4.89 15.21
CA SER A 727 -0.88 -3.71 16.08
C SER A 727 0.21 -3.73 17.15
N SER A 728 0.63 -2.53 17.57
CA SER A 728 1.54 -2.35 18.69
C SER A 728 1.23 -1.04 19.42
N PHE A 729 1.56 -0.97 20.71
CA PHE A 729 1.55 0.27 21.47
C PHE A 729 2.61 0.21 22.55
N GLU A 730 3.33 1.31 22.73
CA GLU A 730 4.29 1.51 23.80
C GLU A 730 4.24 2.98 24.26
N SER A 731 4.58 3.23 25.52
CA SER A 731 4.68 4.58 26.11
C SER A 731 5.68 4.62 27.26
N ASP A 732 5.97 5.82 27.76
CA ASP A 732 6.74 6.01 29.00
C ASP A 732 5.96 5.69 30.30
N ASN A 733 4.73 5.18 30.19
CA ASN A 733 3.90 4.78 31.33
C ASN A 733 3.73 3.26 31.37
N ASP A 734 4.43 2.61 32.31
CA ASP A 734 4.43 1.16 32.47
C ASP A 734 3.05 0.56 32.77
N ILE A 735 2.18 1.28 33.49
CA ILE A 735 0.82 0.82 33.78
C ILE A 735 0.01 0.82 32.50
N LEU A 736 0.11 1.88 31.70
CA LEU A 736 -0.60 1.99 30.43
C LEU A 736 -0.19 0.89 29.45
N ASN A 737 1.11 0.58 29.38
CA ASN A 737 1.63 -0.52 28.54
C ASN A 737 1.06 -1.87 28.99
N GLN A 738 1.06 -2.15 30.30
CA GLN A 738 0.46 -3.38 30.85
C GLN A 738 -1.05 -3.47 30.60
N VAL A 739 -1.77 -2.34 30.69
CA VAL A 739 -3.20 -2.27 30.41
C VAL A 739 -3.48 -2.54 28.93
N TRP A 740 -2.67 -1.99 28.02
CA TRP A 740 -2.74 -2.30 26.60
C TRP A 740 -2.54 -3.81 26.34
N ASP A 741 -1.48 -4.40 26.90
CA ASP A 741 -1.17 -5.82 26.72
C ASP A 741 -2.28 -6.75 27.24
N LEU A 742 -2.85 -6.43 28.41
CA LEU A 742 -4.02 -7.12 28.95
C LEU A 742 -5.19 -7.07 27.98
N CYS A 743 -5.52 -5.87 27.48
CA CYS A 743 -6.71 -5.66 26.67
C CYS A 743 -6.55 -6.26 25.27
N LYS A 744 -5.40 -6.06 24.60
CA LYS A 744 -5.09 -6.68 23.30
C LYS A 744 -5.20 -8.20 23.37
N TYR A 745 -4.59 -8.81 24.40
CA TYR A 745 -4.67 -10.25 24.57
C TYR A 745 -6.07 -10.75 24.92
N SER A 746 -6.85 -9.98 25.67
CA SER A 746 -8.23 -10.33 26.01
C SER A 746 -9.11 -10.45 24.78
N ILE A 747 -8.92 -9.57 23.79
CA ILE A 747 -9.62 -9.68 22.50
C ILE A 747 -9.24 -10.99 21.81
N LYS A 748 -7.94 -11.28 21.62
CA LYS A 748 -7.47 -12.54 21.02
C LYS A 748 -8.07 -13.77 21.71
N ALA A 749 -7.92 -13.86 23.03
CA ALA A 749 -8.26 -15.06 23.80
C ALA A 749 -9.77 -15.38 23.77
N THR A 750 -10.63 -14.37 23.64
CA THR A 750 -12.09 -14.53 23.69
C THR A 750 -12.73 -14.86 22.33
N THR A 751 -11.94 -14.99 21.26
CA THR A 751 -12.42 -15.32 19.90
C THR A 751 -12.65 -16.82 19.65
N PHE A 752 -12.46 -17.67 20.65
CA PHE A 752 -12.43 -19.15 20.53
C PHE A 752 -13.69 -19.81 19.91
N ASN A 753 -14.82 -19.10 19.84
CA ASN A 753 -16.11 -19.66 19.45
C ASN A 753 -16.61 -19.18 18.08
N GLY A 754 -15.83 -18.37 17.35
CA GLY A 754 -16.17 -17.89 16.00
C GLY A 754 -17.24 -16.79 15.93
N LEU A 755 -17.78 -16.37 17.07
CA LEU A 755 -18.65 -15.21 17.28
C LEU A 755 -18.17 -14.47 18.53
N TYR A 756 -18.45 -13.17 18.65
CA TYR A 756 -18.21 -12.47 19.91
C TYR A 756 -19.19 -12.95 20.98
N VAL A 757 -18.66 -13.61 22.02
CA VAL A 757 -19.41 -14.05 23.20
C VAL A 757 -18.94 -13.28 24.44
N ASP A 758 -19.78 -13.28 25.48
CA ASP A 758 -19.52 -12.68 26.79
C ASP A 758 -18.22 -13.20 27.44
N GLY A 759 -18.08 -14.52 27.51
CA GLY A 759 -16.97 -15.21 28.17
C GLY A 759 -17.29 -16.68 28.34
N ASP A 760 -16.79 -17.31 29.41
CA ASP A 760 -16.98 -18.73 29.63
C ASP A 760 -18.27 -19.13 30.37
N ARG A 761 -18.90 -18.22 31.12
CA ARG A 761 -20.10 -18.56 31.90
C ARG A 761 -21.31 -18.86 31.04
N GLU A 762 -21.72 -17.94 30.18
CA GLU A 762 -22.94 -18.08 29.36
C GLU A 762 -22.58 -18.52 27.94
N ARG A 763 -21.44 -18.04 27.40
CA ARG A 763 -21.00 -18.25 26.02
C ARG A 763 -22.07 -17.82 25.02
N ILE A 764 -22.62 -16.62 25.23
CA ILE A 764 -23.70 -16.03 24.44
C ILE A 764 -23.24 -14.70 23.87
N PRO A 765 -23.53 -14.41 22.59
CA PRO A 765 -23.38 -13.07 22.05
C PRO A 765 -24.37 -12.09 22.68
N TYR A 766 -23.85 -10.96 23.17
CA TYR A 766 -24.64 -9.80 23.59
C TYR A 766 -24.25 -8.59 22.74
N GLU A 767 -25.22 -7.79 22.32
CA GLU A 767 -25.01 -6.73 21.32
C GLU A 767 -24.05 -5.64 21.83
N ALA A 768 -24.14 -5.28 23.12
CA ALA A 768 -23.22 -4.34 23.75
C ALA A 768 -21.79 -4.88 23.83
N ASP A 769 -21.62 -6.12 24.30
CA ASP A 769 -20.34 -6.81 24.36
C ASP A 769 -19.67 -6.89 22.98
N ALA A 770 -20.44 -7.30 21.98
CA ALA A 770 -19.99 -7.40 20.60
C ALA A 770 -19.55 -6.04 20.06
N TYR A 771 -20.20 -4.94 20.41
CA TYR A 771 -19.80 -3.61 19.95
C TYR A 771 -18.44 -3.21 20.51
N LEU A 772 -18.22 -3.40 21.81
CA LEU A 772 -16.93 -3.12 22.45
C LEU A 772 -15.84 -4.06 21.90
N ASN A 773 -16.17 -5.33 21.71
CA ASN A 773 -15.25 -6.32 21.15
C ASN A 773 -14.88 -5.97 19.70
N GLN A 774 -15.85 -5.61 18.85
CA GLN A 774 -15.61 -5.16 17.47
C GLN A 774 -14.67 -3.95 17.42
N LEU A 775 -14.95 -2.92 18.20
CA LEU A 775 -14.14 -1.70 18.21
C LEU A 775 -12.70 -1.98 18.63
N SER A 776 -12.50 -2.83 19.64
CA SER A 776 -11.18 -3.25 20.09
C SER A 776 -10.49 -4.15 19.08
N HIS A 777 -11.18 -5.15 18.54
CA HIS A 777 -10.64 -6.06 17.54
C HIS A 777 -10.16 -5.32 16.30
N TYR A 778 -10.94 -4.39 15.75
CA TYR A 778 -10.55 -3.62 14.56
C TYR A 778 -9.35 -2.69 14.76
N THR A 779 -8.98 -2.41 16.02
CA THR A 779 -7.79 -1.62 16.35
C THR A 779 -6.59 -2.46 16.76
N THR A 780 -6.81 -3.76 17.00
CA THR A 780 -5.74 -4.70 17.39
C THR A 780 -5.39 -5.69 16.29
N ASP A 781 -6.31 -5.96 15.35
CA ASP A 781 -6.08 -6.79 14.18
C ASP A 781 -6.96 -6.38 12.97
N ARG A 782 -6.55 -6.77 11.77
CA ARG A 782 -7.27 -6.64 10.50
C ARG A 782 -8.06 -7.91 10.18
N GLU A 783 -8.88 -8.34 11.13
CA GLU A 783 -9.80 -9.49 11.01
C GLU A 783 -11.22 -8.94 11.19
N TYR A 784 -12.03 -9.02 10.13
CA TYR A 784 -13.36 -8.41 10.10
C TYR A 784 -14.50 -9.44 10.09
N ALA A 785 -14.20 -10.69 9.75
CA ALA A 785 -15.21 -11.72 9.51
C ALA A 785 -16.03 -12.01 10.77
N MET A 786 -15.37 -12.12 11.93
CA MET A 786 -16.07 -12.47 13.18
C MET A 786 -17.09 -11.40 13.59
N ALA A 787 -16.77 -10.11 13.38
CA ALA A 787 -17.71 -9.02 13.65
C ALA A 787 -18.94 -9.09 12.74
N ARG A 788 -18.73 -9.26 11.43
CA ARG A 788 -19.80 -9.35 10.44
C ARG A 788 -20.74 -10.52 10.71
N ARG A 789 -20.19 -11.69 11.04
CA ARG A 789 -21.00 -12.86 11.43
C ARG A 789 -21.79 -12.63 12.71
N THR A 790 -21.19 -11.97 13.70
CA THR A 790 -21.86 -11.63 14.96
C THR A 790 -23.00 -10.63 14.72
N ILE A 791 -22.81 -9.67 13.83
CA ILE A 791 -23.88 -8.75 13.39
C ILE A 791 -25.07 -9.51 12.82
N GLU A 792 -24.82 -10.41 11.85
CA GLU A 792 -25.87 -11.22 11.24
C GLU A 792 -26.59 -12.08 12.28
N TYR A 793 -25.85 -12.63 13.24
CA TYR A 793 -26.41 -13.42 14.34
C TYR A 793 -27.48 -12.63 15.13
N PHE A 794 -27.24 -11.36 15.45
CA PHE A 794 -28.19 -10.52 16.19
C PHE A 794 -29.47 -10.19 15.42
N MET A 795 -29.48 -10.38 14.10
CA MET A 795 -30.69 -10.18 13.31
C MET A 795 -31.74 -11.28 13.59
N GLU A 796 -31.31 -12.49 13.94
CA GLU A 796 -32.20 -13.63 14.25
C GLU A 796 -32.24 -14.01 15.73
N HIS A 797 -31.25 -13.54 16.52
CA HIS A 797 -31.09 -13.87 17.94
C HIS A 797 -30.95 -12.61 18.81
N PRO A 798 -31.97 -11.75 18.87
CA PRO A 798 -31.93 -10.54 19.70
C PRO A 798 -31.97 -10.87 21.20
N THR A 799 -31.47 -9.94 22.01
CA THR A 799 -31.51 -10.04 23.47
C THR A 799 -32.36 -8.94 24.13
N TRP A 800 -32.78 -9.17 25.37
CA TRP A 800 -33.84 -8.40 26.05
C TRP A 800 -33.55 -6.93 26.39
N PRO A 801 -32.31 -6.41 26.52
CA PRO A 801 -32.12 -5.01 26.90
C PRO A 801 -32.46 -4.03 25.77
N THR A 802 -33.06 -2.90 26.14
CA THR A 802 -33.54 -1.89 25.19
C THR A 802 -32.42 -1.26 24.38
N GLU A 803 -31.36 -0.82 25.04
CA GLU A 803 -30.18 -0.26 24.39
C GLU A 803 -29.44 -1.28 23.53
N TRP A 804 -29.46 -2.57 23.85
CA TRP A 804 -28.73 -3.59 23.10
C TRP A 804 -29.31 -3.78 21.70
N GLN A 805 -30.63 -3.63 21.53
CA GLN A 805 -31.23 -3.55 20.19
C GLN A 805 -30.68 -2.37 19.38
N GLN A 806 -30.46 -1.23 20.03
CA GLN A 806 -29.90 -0.04 19.41
C GLN A 806 -28.39 -0.14 19.11
N HIS A 807 -27.65 -1.09 19.70
CA HIS A 807 -26.22 -1.31 19.38
C HIS A 807 -26.02 -1.94 18.00
N VAL A 808 -27.03 -2.61 17.43
CA VAL A 808 -26.89 -3.26 16.12
C VAL A 808 -26.61 -2.24 15.03
N ALA A 809 -27.24 -1.05 15.05
CA ALA A 809 -26.91 0.00 14.09
C ALA A 809 -25.47 0.52 14.27
N LEU A 810 -25.00 0.63 15.52
CA LEU A 810 -23.63 1.05 15.82
C LEU A 810 -22.60 0.02 15.32
N LEU A 811 -22.91 -1.28 15.46
CA LEU A 811 -22.09 -2.38 14.95
C LEU A 811 -21.96 -2.34 13.42
N LEU A 812 -23.08 -2.21 12.69
CA LEU A 812 -23.07 -2.09 11.23
C LEU A 812 -22.34 -0.82 10.78
N TYR A 813 -22.52 0.29 11.48
CA TYR A 813 -21.87 1.55 11.13
C TYR A 813 -20.36 1.47 11.33
N ALA A 814 -19.91 0.85 12.42
CA ALA A 814 -18.49 0.59 12.65
C ALA A 814 -17.90 -0.36 11.59
N ASP A 815 -18.60 -1.43 11.21
CA ASP A 815 -18.17 -2.32 10.12
C ASP A 815 -17.97 -1.53 8.82
N TYR A 816 -18.99 -0.80 8.38
CA TYR A 816 -18.91 0.03 7.17
C TYR A 816 -17.79 1.06 7.23
N MET A 817 -17.65 1.79 8.35
CA MET A 817 -16.63 2.83 8.45
C MET A 817 -15.21 2.26 8.40
N TYR A 818 -14.97 1.08 8.96
CA TYR A 818 -13.64 0.45 8.97
C TYR A 818 -13.32 -0.33 7.69
N THR A 819 -14.31 -0.94 7.02
CA THR A 819 -14.10 -1.82 5.87
C THR A 819 -14.43 -1.16 4.53
N GLY A 820 -15.39 -0.23 4.53
CA GLY A 820 -15.98 0.34 3.32
C GLY A 820 -17.10 -0.50 2.69
N ASN A 821 -17.34 -1.71 3.21
CA ASN A 821 -18.27 -2.67 2.62
C ASN A 821 -19.72 -2.36 2.98
N THR A 822 -20.61 -2.37 1.99
CA THR A 822 -22.02 -2.00 2.12
C THR A 822 -22.98 -3.19 2.20
N GLU A 823 -22.49 -4.41 2.02
CA GLU A 823 -23.33 -5.60 1.86
C GLU A 823 -24.29 -5.82 3.04
N LEU A 824 -23.80 -5.70 4.28
CA LEU A 824 -24.65 -5.85 5.47
C LEU A 824 -25.69 -4.72 5.59
N ILE A 825 -25.36 -3.50 5.14
CA ILE A 825 -26.31 -2.39 5.09
C ILE A 825 -27.40 -2.72 4.08
N GLU A 826 -27.03 -3.10 2.86
CA GLU A 826 -27.96 -3.41 1.77
C GLU A 826 -28.91 -4.56 2.15
N ARG A 827 -28.37 -5.60 2.80
CA ARG A 827 -29.13 -6.78 3.21
C ARG A 827 -30.09 -6.50 4.37
N TYR A 828 -29.65 -5.74 5.38
CA TYR A 828 -30.37 -5.61 6.65
C TYR A 828 -31.02 -4.25 6.90
N TYR A 829 -30.93 -3.29 5.97
CA TYR A 829 -31.47 -1.93 6.15
C TYR A 829 -32.92 -1.90 6.66
N GLU A 830 -33.83 -2.68 6.05
CA GLU A 830 -35.24 -2.69 6.43
C GLU A 830 -35.47 -3.32 7.83
N PRO A 831 -34.98 -4.54 8.14
CA PRO A 831 -35.04 -5.08 9.50
C PRO A 831 -34.36 -4.21 10.56
N LEU A 832 -33.24 -3.56 10.22
CA LEU A 832 -32.47 -2.72 11.14
C LEU A 832 -33.28 -1.52 11.64
N LYS A 833 -34.15 -0.94 10.80
CA LYS A 833 -35.05 0.14 11.22
C LYS A 833 -35.80 -0.23 12.50
N HIS A 834 -36.35 -1.44 12.59
CA HIS A 834 -37.08 -1.88 13.78
C HIS A 834 -36.19 -1.93 15.03
N LYS A 835 -34.93 -2.38 14.90
CA LYS A 835 -33.95 -2.44 16.00
C LYS A 835 -33.57 -1.06 16.56
N THR A 836 -33.69 0.00 15.76
CA THR A 836 -33.51 1.39 16.22
C THR A 836 -34.70 1.93 17.04
N LEU A 837 -35.80 1.16 17.12
CA LEU A 837 -37.03 1.53 17.84
C LEU A 837 -37.73 2.81 17.31
N TYR A 838 -37.41 3.25 16.09
CA TYR A 838 -37.90 4.52 15.52
C TYR A 838 -39.43 4.65 15.42
N GLU A 839 -40.14 3.52 15.28
CA GLU A 839 -41.62 3.47 15.28
C GLU A 839 -42.22 3.88 16.62
N LEU A 840 -41.47 3.78 17.72
CA LEU A 840 -41.94 4.11 19.07
C LEU A 840 -41.80 5.61 19.40
N SER A 841 -41.26 6.41 18.48
CA SER A 841 -41.02 7.84 18.67
C SER A 841 -42.35 8.58 18.83
N ASN A 842 -42.48 9.35 19.92
CA ASN A 842 -43.67 10.14 20.20
C ASN A 842 -43.68 11.48 19.42
N GLU A 843 -44.70 12.30 19.68
CA GLU A 843 -44.83 13.64 19.08
C GLU A 843 -43.70 14.61 19.45
N ASP A 844 -42.97 14.35 20.54
CA ASP A 844 -41.80 15.13 20.94
C ASP A 844 -40.50 14.58 20.34
N GLY A 845 -40.51 13.39 19.76
CA GLY A 845 -39.32 12.72 19.20
C GLY A 845 -38.58 11.79 20.17
N LEU A 846 -39.17 11.46 21.32
CA LEU A 846 -38.61 10.54 22.31
C LEU A 846 -39.22 9.13 22.21
N ILE A 847 -38.43 8.12 22.52
CA ILE A 847 -38.82 6.70 22.59
C ILE A 847 -38.84 6.18 24.02
N THR A 848 -39.60 5.10 24.23
CA THR A 848 -39.66 4.36 25.51
C THR A 848 -39.88 2.87 25.27
N SER A 849 -39.19 2.03 26.04
CA SER A 849 -39.36 0.58 26.02
C SER A 849 -40.72 0.13 26.54
N THR A 850 -41.42 0.93 27.35
CA THR A 850 -42.73 0.57 27.91
C THR A 850 -43.85 0.49 26.87
N LYS A 851 -43.60 0.97 25.64
CA LYS A 851 -44.54 0.88 24.51
C LYS A 851 -44.29 -0.33 23.61
N VAL A 852 -43.27 -1.13 23.90
CA VAL A 852 -42.98 -2.37 23.15
C VAL A 852 -44.02 -3.43 23.54
N ASP A 853 -44.82 -3.85 22.58
CA ASP A 853 -45.77 -4.95 22.71
C ASP A 853 -45.21 -6.26 22.09
N GLU A 854 -45.97 -7.34 22.21
CA GLU A 854 -45.59 -8.65 21.68
C GLU A 854 -45.40 -8.62 20.15
N ALA A 855 -46.22 -7.86 19.43
CA ALA A 855 -46.11 -7.72 17.99
C ALA A 855 -44.79 -7.01 17.59
N PHE A 856 -44.39 -6.01 18.36
CA PHE A 856 -43.13 -5.31 18.17
C PHE A 856 -41.92 -6.19 18.53
N MET A 857 -42.02 -7.03 19.57
CA MET A 857 -40.97 -8.02 19.87
C MET A 857 -40.72 -8.97 18.69
N TYR A 858 -41.77 -9.37 17.94
CA TYR A 858 -41.58 -10.17 16.72
C TYR A 858 -40.84 -9.42 15.61
N LYS A 859 -41.09 -8.12 15.43
CA LYS A 859 -40.33 -7.29 14.48
C LYS A 859 -38.84 -7.18 14.84
N LEU A 860 -38.51 -7.28 16.13
CA LEU A 860 -37.12 -7.23 16.62
C LEU A 860 -36.34 -8.54 16.43
N GLY A 861 -37.03 -9.63 16.06
CA GLY A 861 -36.46 -10.97 15.83
C GLY A 861 -36.72 -11.98 16.95
N PHE A 862 -37.46 -11.62 18.01
CA PHE A 862 -37.80 -12.56 19.07
C PHE A 862 -38.76 -13.65 18.55
N LYS A 863 -38.66 -14.87 19.10
CA LYS A 863 -39.49 -16.00 18.67
C LYS A 863 -40.83 -16.05 19.44
N PRO A 864 -41.91 -16.62 18.86
CA PRO A 864 -43.18 -16.84 19.54
C PRO A 864 -43.02 -17.53 20.90
N GLY A 865 -43.72 -17.01 21.93
CA GLY A 865 -43.62 -17.51 23.30
C GLY A 865 -42.49 -16.91 24.13
N TYR A 866 -41.76 -15.91 23.63
CA TYR A 866 -40.84 -15.13 24.46
C TYR A 866 -41.62 -14.17 25.37
N HIS A 867 -41.48 -14.33 26.70
CA HIS A 867 -42.31 -13.60 27.67
C HIS A 867 -41.60 -12.47 28.42
N LYS A 868 -40.28 -12.31 28.24
CA LYS A 868 -39.55 -11.24 28.94
C LYS A 868 -39.74 -9.92 28.19
N PRO A 869 -40.21 -8.84 28.83
CA PRO A 869 -40.35 -7.55 28.16
C PRO A 869 -38.98 -6.92 27.89
N LEU A 870 -38.92 -6.08 26.86
CA LEU A 870 -37.78 -5.21 26.62
C LEU A 870 -37.62 -4.25 27.81
N THR A 871 -36.41 -4.14 28.38
CA THR A 871 -36.18 -3.35 29.60
C THR A 871 -34.84 -2.62 29.55
N ASP A 872 -34.83 -1.36 29.95
CA ASP A 872 -33.62 -0.54 30.09
C ASP A 872 -32.65 -1.18 31.10
N ILE A 873 -31.37 -1.35 30.74
CA ILE A 873 -30.34 -1.85 31.68
C ILE A 873 -29.44 -0.74 32.23
N VAL A 874 -29.15 0.29 31.42
CA VAL A 874 -28.23 1.42 31.59
C VAL A 874 -26.78 1.04 31.86
N ASP A 875 -26.57 0.18 32.85
CA ASP A 875 -25.28 -0.39 33.20
C ASP A 875 -25.44 -1.68 34.03
N TRP A 876 -24.33 -2.40 34.21
CA TRP A 876 -24.29 -3.71 34.82
C TRP A 876 -23.12 -3.89 35.81
N PRO A 877 -23.34 -4.43 37.03
CA PRO A 877 -24.60 -4.95 37.57
C PRO A 877 -25.49 -3.89 38.24
N SER A 878 -26.75 -4.25 38.50
CA SER A 878 -27.71 -3.41 39.23
C SER A 878 -27.40 -3.30 40.73
N ALA A 879 -28.01 -2.32 41.42
CA ALA A 879 -27.99 -2.30 42.89
C ALA A 879 -28.63 -3.57 43.47
N GLY A 880 -28.17 -4.01 44.65
CA GLY A 880 -28.64 -5.24 45.29
C GLY A 880 -28.10 -6.53 44.69
N TRP A 881 -27.15 -6.46 43.74
CA TRP A 881 -26.70 -7.62 42.97
C TRP A 881 -26.18 -8.75 43.85
N GLY A 882 -26.52 -9.99 43.48
CA GLY A 882 -26.11 -11.19 44.22
C GLY A 882 -26.77 -11.34 45.60
N GLY A 883 -27.81 -10.54 45.87
CA GLY A 883 -28.58 -10.51 47.12
C GLY A 883 -27.95 -9.65 48.23
N ASP A 884 -26.95 -8.83 47.91
CA ASP A 884 -26.31 -7.94 48.89
C ASP A 884 -26.96 -6.55 48.86
N PRO A 885 -27.76 -6.17 49.88
CA PRO A 885 -28.42 -4.87 49.93
C PRO A 885 -27.45 -3.69 50.03
N ASN A 886 -26.18 -3.92 50.41
CA ASN A 886 -25.15 -2.88 50.47
C ASN A 886 -24.44 -2.67 49.13
N ASN A 887 -24.63 -3.58 48.17
CA ASN A 887 -24.07 -3.42 46.83
C ASN A 887 -24.86 -2.34 46.08
N LYS A 888 -24.22 -1.20 45.85
CA LYS A 888 -24.82 -0.05 45.14
C LYS A 888 -24.93 -0.26 43.62
N GLY A 889 -24.38 -1.35 43.09
CA GLY A 889 -24.28 -1.59 41.65
C GLY A 889 -23.36 -0.58 40.96
N GLU A 890 -23.40 -0.59 39.63
CA GLU A 890 -22.56 0.26 38.78
C GLU A 890 -23.36 1.31 38.00
N ARG A 891 -24.58 1.61 38.43
CA ARG A 891 -25.48 2.58 37.76
C ARG A 891 -25.44 3.98 38.35
N ASP A 892 -24.52 4.22 39.28
CA ASP A 892 -24.42 5.51 39.98
C ASP A 892 -25.75 6.00 40.63
N GLY A 893 -26.60 5.08 41.07
CA GLY A 893 -27.92 5.42 41.64
C GLY A 893 -29.02 5.75 40.61
N PHE A 894 -28.82 5.43 39.33
CA PHE A 894 -29.75 5.73 38.23
C PHE A 894 -31.24 5.47 38.56
N VAL A 895 -32.07 6.48 38.35
CA VAL A 895 -33.53 6.43 38.55
C VAL A 895 -34.23 6.13 37.22
N PHE A 896 -34.72 4.90 37.07
CA PHE A 896 -35.44 4.46 35.87
C PHE A 896 -36.77 5.21 35.69
N LYS A 897 -36.94 5.79 34.50
CA LYS A 897 -38.16 6.49 34.04
C LYS A 897 -38.52 5.99 32.64
N PRO A 898 -39.80 6.01 32.24
CA PRO A 898 -40.19 5.57 30.90
C PRO A 898 -39.43 6.28 29.77
N TYR A 899 -39.22 7.59 29.91
CA TYR A 899 -38.39 8.37 29.02
C TYR A 899 -37.08 8.72 29.73
N SER A 900 -36.03 7.94 29.45
CA SER A 900 -34.71 8.09 30.06
C SER A 900 -33.71 8.75 29.10
N THR A 901 -32.75 9.47 29.67
CA THR A 901 -31.71 10.19 28.91
C THR A 901 -30.83 9.23 28.12
N VAL A 902 -30.45 8.11 28.72
CA VAL A 902 -29.57 7.10 28.09
C VAL A 902 -30.21 6.50 26.84
N ILE A 903 -31.45 6.01 26.94
CA ILE A 903 -32.14 5.37 25.80
C ILE A 903 -32.34 6.35 24.65
N ASN A 904 -32.67 7.61 24.96
CA ASN A 904 -32.90 8.62 23.93
C ASN A 904 -31.60 9.21 23.34
N ALA A 905 -30.48 9.13 24.07
CA ALA A 905 -29.16 9.42 23.52
C ALA A 905 -28.74 8.36 22.48
N PHE A 906 -28.97 7.06 22.75
CA PHE A 906 -28.79 6.00 21.75
C PHE A 906 -29.71 6.20 20.54
N PHE A 907 -30.96 6.58 20.78
CA PHE A 907 -31.93 6.81 19.71
C PHE A 907 -31.47 7.91 18.75
N TYR A 908 -31.00 9.03 19.31
CA TYR A 908 -30.40 10.11 18.53
C TYR A 908 -29.26 9.62 17.63
N GLU A 909 -28.32 8.84 18.18
CA GLU A 909 -27.19 8.34 17.39
C GLU A 909 -27.64 7.34 16.31
N ASN A 910 -28.61 6.48 16.62
CA ASN A 910 -29.21 5.55 15.66
C ASN A 910 -29.87 6.30 14.49
N MET A 911 -30.57 7.40 14.75
CA MET A 911 -31.19 8.20 13.68
C MET A 911 -30.14 8.85 12.76
N LYS A 912 -28.99 9.29 13.29
CA LYS A 912 -27.87 9.74 12.45
C LYS A 912 -27.34 8.61 11.56
N ILE A 913 -27.12 7.43 12.15
CA ILE A 913 -26.63 6.26 11.41
C ILE A 913 -27.62 5.86 10.31
N MET A 914 -28.92 5.80 10.61
CA MET A 914 -29.94 5.45 9.60
C MET A 914 -30.05 6.50 8.50
N ALA A 915 -29.83 7.78 8.81
CA ALA A 915 -29.74 8.82 7.78
C ALA A 915 -28.56 8.57 6.83
N ASP A 916 -27.40 8.19 7.35
CA ASP A 916 -26.22 7.91 6.52
C ASP A 916 -26.39 6.63 5.70
N PHE A 917 -26.97 5.58 6.27
CA PHE A 917 -27.33 4.36 5.52
C PHE A 917 -28.35 4.65 4.40
N ALA A 918 -29.36 5.48 4.68
CA ALA A 918 -30.31 5.91 3.66
C ALA A 918 -29.62 6.69 2.53
N LYS A 919 -28.62 7.54 2.82
CA LYS A 919 -27.81 8.23 1.80
C LYS A 919 -27.00 7.25 0.95
N ILE A 920 -26.35 6.28 1.59
CA ILE A 920 -25.55 5.24 0.91
C ILE A 920 -26.42 4.46 -0.10
N LEU A 921 -27.65 4.11 0.31
CA LEU A 921 -28.60 3.38 -0.53
C LEU A 921 -29.38 4.27 -1.52
N GLY A 922 -29.09 5.58 -1.58
CA GLY A 922 -29.81 6.53 -2.45
C GLY A 922 -31.25 6.85 -2.02
N LYS A 923 -31.66 6.46 -0.80
CA LYS A 923 -33.00 6.68 -0.21
C LYS A 923 -33.13 8.10 0.37
N THR A 924 -33.04 9.11 -0.49
CA THR A 924 -32.97 10.54 -0.10
C THR A 924 -34.10 11.01 0.85
N GLN A 925 -35.34 10.56 0.65
CA GLN A 925 -36.47 10.97 1.51
C GLN A 925 -36.41 10.34 2.91
N GLU A 926 -35.97 9.09 3.02
CA GLU A 926 -35.76 8.43 4.31
C GLU A 926 -34.58 9.08 5.04
N ALA A 927 -33.52 9.47 4.33
CA ALA A 927 -32.39 10.20 4.92
C ALA A 927 -32.85 11.50 5.60
N LEU A 928 -33.70 12.30 4.93
CA LEU A 928 -34.26 13.52 5.50
C LEU A 928 -35.18 13.25 6.70
N ASP A 929 -35.98 12.17 6.67
CA ASP A 929 -36.83 11.79 7.81
C ASP A 929 -35.99 11.42 9.03
N PHE A 930 -34.93 10.64 8.84
CA PHE A 930 -34.02 10.26 9.92
C PHE A 930 -33.22 11.45 10.46
N GLU A 931 -32.75 12.37 9.61
CA GLU A 931 -32.12 13.62 10.04
C GLU A 931 -33.08 14.48 10.87
N TYR A 932 -34.34 14.60 10.44
CA TYR A 932 -35.37 15.31 11.18
C TYR A 932 -35.64 14.66 12.55
N ARG A 933 -35.74 13.32 12.60
CA ARG A 933 -35.91 12.58 13.87
C ARG A 933 -34.72 12.76 14.80
N ALA A 934 -33.49 12.73 14.29
CA ALA A 934 -32.30 13.00 15.09
C ALA A 934 -32.35 14.42 15.69
N ALA A 935 -32.63 15.43 14.86
CA ALA A 935 -32.73 16.81 15.34
C ALA A 935 -33.82 16.96 16.41
N LYS A 936 -34.96 16.29 16.23
CA LYS A 936 -36.09 16.30 17.16
C LYS A 936 -35.76 15.61 18.49
N ALA A 937 -35.14 14.42 18.44
CA ALA A 937 -34.66 13.71 19.63
C ALA A 937 -33.65 14.55 20.43
N LYS A 938 -32.65 15.15 19.74
CA LYS A 938 -31.67 16.05 20.39
C LYS A 938 -32.35 17.22 21.08
N LYS A 939 -33.30 17.86 20.40
CA LYS A 939 -34.08 18.96 20.97
C LYS A 939 -34.84 18.51 22.23
N ALA A 940 -35.59 17.41 22.15
CA ALA A 940 -36.41 16.95 23.27
C ALA A 940 -35.59 16.51 24.48
N VAL A 941 -34.45 15.84 24.28
CA VAL A 941 -33.52 15.51 25.37
C VAL A 941 -33.00 16.78 26.04
N ASN A 942 -32.60 17.80 25.26
CA ASN A 942 -32.07 19.05 25.80
C ASN A 942 -33.14 19.95 26.44
N GLU A 943 -34.40 19.86 26.05
CA GLU A 943 -35.49 20.65 26.63
C GLU A 943 -36.11 19.99 27.86
N GLN A 944 -36.20 18.66 27.90
CA GLN A 944 -36.97 17.94 28.91
C GLN A 944 -36.12 17.18 29.94
N MET A 945 -34.84 16.93 29.65
CA MET A 945 -33.97 16.13 30.52
C MET A 945 -32.66 16.85 30.93
N PHE A 946 -32.44 18.07 30.43
CA PHE A 946 -31.31 18.90 30.84
C PHE A 946 -31.75 19.92 31.90
N ASP A 947 -31.14 19.86 33.07
CA ASP A 947 -31.32 20.84 34.13
C ASP A 947 -30.38 22.02 33.90
N LYS A 948 -30.94 23.12 33.40
CA LYS A 948 -30.19 24.34 33.08
C LYS A 948 -29.64 25.06 34.31
N GLU A 949 -30.27 24.92 35.47
CA GLU A 949 -29.80 25.57 36.70
C GLU A 949 -28.58 24.86 37.27
N ARG A 950 -28.59 23.53 37.24
CA ARG A 950 -27.45 22.70 37.69
C ARG A 950 -26.42 22.47 36.59
N GLY A 951 -26.76 22.70 35.33
CA GLY A 951 -25.88 22.47 34.17
C GLY A 951 -25.58 21.00 33.91
N VAL A 952 -26.54 20.11 34.18
CA VAL A 952 -26.39 18.63 34.08
C VAL A 952 -27.65 17.98 33.52
N TYR A 953 -27.52 16.80 32.95
CA TYR A 953 -28.66 15.95 32.59
C TYR A 953 -29.17 15.18 33.81
N VAL A 954 -30.49 15.06 33.93
CA VAL A 954 -31.16 14.14 34.85
C VAL A 954 -31.35 12.77 34.19
N ASP A 955 -31.63 11.73 34.97
CA ASP A 955 -31.74 10.36 34.43
C ASP A 955 -32.91 10.15 33.45
N GLY A 956 -33.96 10.95 33.59
CA GLY A 956 -35.15 10.90 32.74
C GLY A 956 -36.23 11.87 33.21
N ILE A 957 -37.33 11.95 32.47
CA ILE A 957 -38.40 12.92 32.77
C ILE A 957 -39.01 12.66 34.16
N GLY A 958 -39.08 13.70 34.98
CA GLY A 958 -39.68 13.65 36.32
C GLY A 958 -38.79 13.04 37.41
N THR A 959 -37.46 13.13 37.26
CA THR A 959 -36.48 12.85 38.32
C THR A 959 -35.58 14.05 38.56
N ASP A 960 -35.12 14.24 39.80
CA ASP A 960 -34.10 15.22 40.16
C ASP A 960 -32.69 14.60 40.18
N HIS A 961 -32.58 13.27 40.09
CA HIS A 961 -31.30 12.57 40.13
C HIS A 961 -30.54 12.71 38.81
N SER A 962 -29.23 12.92 38.92
CA SER A 962 -28.28 12.97 37.81
C SER A 962 -27.20 11.93 38.04
N SER A 963 -27.13 10.91 37.20
CA SER A 963 -26.07 9.91 37.19
C SER A 963 -24.93 10.28 36.24
N LEU A 964 -23.78 9.63 36.42
CA LEU A 964 -22.71 9.60 35.42
C LEU A 964 -23.25 9.22 34.03
N HIS A 965 -24.10 8.19 33.93
CA HIS A 965 -24.63 7.66 32.66
C HIS A 965 -25.47 8.68 31.89
N ALA A 966 -26.33 9.40 32.60
CA ALA A 966 -27.16 10.45 32.01
C ALA A 966 -26.34 11.60 31.43
N ASN A 967 -25.09 11.79 31.86
CA ASN A 967 -24.22 12.87 31.41
C ASN A 967 -23.13 12.41 30.44
N MET A 968 -22.56 11.22 30.64
CA MET A 968 -21.52 10.68 29.75
C MET A 968 -22.07 10.28 28.37
N MET A 969 -23.32 9.79 28.29
CA MET A 969 -23.93 9.37 27.03
C MET A 969 -24.23 10.58 26.11
N PRO A 970 -24.90 11.66 26.58
CA PRO A 970 -25.00 12.91 25.82
C PRO A 970 -23.65 13.49 25.39
N LEU A 971 -22.63 13.37 26.24
CA LEU A 971 -21.27 13.82 25.92
C LEU A 971 -20.63 12.97 24.80
N ALA A 972 -20.75 11.65 24.87
CA ALA A 972 -20.22 10.72 23.87
C ALA A 972 -20.87 10.89 22.50
N PHE A 973 -22.20 11.08 22.44
CA PHE A 973 -22.95 11.21 21.19
C PHE A 973 -23.12 12.65 20.70
N GLY A 974 -22.64 13.67 21.44
CA GLY A 974 -22.67 15.07 20.99
C GLY A 974 -24.05 15.74 21.10
N LEU A 975 -24.81 15.43 22.16
CA LEU A 975 -26.07 16.09 22.48
C LEU A 975 -25.88 17.37 23.32
N VAL A 976 -24.79 17.45 24.09
CA VAL A 976 -24.51 18.55 25.04
C VAL A 976 -24.48 19.91 24.31
N PRO A 977 -25.25 20.91 24.75
CA PRO A 977 -25.15 22.27 24.21
C PRO A 977 -23.78 22.88 24.51
N GLU A 978 -23.22 23.61 23.54
CA GLU A 978 -21.87 24.21 23.63
C GLU A 978 -21.70 25.09 24.89
N GLU A 979 -22.73 25.84 25.26
CA GLU A 979 -22.73 26.72 26.44
C GLU A 979 -22.65 25.99 27.80
N TYR A 980 -22.96 24.69 27.85
CA TYR A 980 -22.91 23.86 29.07
C TYR A 980 -21.87 22.75 29.01
N PHE A 981 -20.97 22.80 28.03
CA PHE A 981 -19.97 21.76 27.84
C PHE A 981 -19.10 21.57 29.10
N ASP A 982 -18.58 22.67 29.64
CA ASP A 982 -17.72 22.66 30.82
C ASP A 982 -18.43 22.17 32.08
N SER A 983 -19.73 22.50 32.27
CA SER A 983 -20.48 22.07 33.46
C SER A 983 -20.77 20.57 33.44
N VAL A 984 -21.15 20.03 32.28
CA VAL A 984 -21.39 18.59 32.10
C VAL A 984 -20.08 17.82 32.25
N VAL A 985 -18.98 18.30 31.66
CA VAL A 985 -17.65 17.71 31.81
C VAL A 985 -17.18 17.73 33.27
N ALA A 986 -17.36 18.85 33.97
CA ALA A 986 -17.03 18.95 35.39
C ALA A 986 -17.83 17.95 36.23
N PHE A 987 -19.13 17.79 35.94
CA PHE A 987 -19.96 16.79 36.59
C PHE A 987 -19.48 15.37 36.32
N VAL A 988 -19.23 15.00 35.06
CA VAL A 988 -18.66 13.68 34.68
C VAL A 988 -17.36 13.40 35.44
N LYS A 989 -16.44 14.36 35.48
CA LYS A 989 -15.17 14.25 36.22
C LYS A 989 -15.39 14.07 37.73
N SER A 990 -16.41 14.71 38.30
CA SER A 990 -16.71 14.59 39.73
C SER A 990 -17.18 13.19 40.15
N ARG A 991 -17.72 12.39 39.22
CA ARG A 991 -18.21 11.03 39.51
C ARG A 991 -17.13 9.96 39.46
N GLY A 992 -15.95 10.24 38.90
CA GLY A 992 -14.95 9.19 38.72
C GLY A 992 -15.39 8.15 37.68
N MET A 993 -14.95 6.91 37.88
CA MET A 993 -15.41 5.76 37.10
C MET A 993 -16.60 5.09 37.81
N ALA A 994 -17.64 5.84 38.17
CA ALA A 994 -18.87 5.31 38.79
C ALA A 994 -19.77 4.57 37.78
N CYS A 995 -19.15 3.75 36.93
CA CYS A 995 -19.77 2.93 35.92
C CYS A 995 -19.02 1.60 35.86
N SER A 996 -19.61 0.62 35.19
CA SER A 996 -18.97 -0.67 34.97
C SER A 996 -17.88 -0.57 33.92
N VAL A 997 -17.25 -1.72 33.65
CA VAL A 997 -16.32 -1.87 32.52
C VAL A 997 -17.03 -1.63 31.17
N TYR A 998 -18.32 -1.96 31.04
CA TYR A 998 -19.13 -1.63 29.86
C TYR A 998 -19.35 -0.12 29.74
N GLY A 999 -19.81 0.54 30.81
CA GLY A 999 -20.03 1.99 30.81
C GLY A 999 -18.74 2.80 30.56
N SER A 1000 -17.57 2.22 30.84
CA SER A 1000 -16.28 2.87 30.62
C SER A 1000 -16.01 3.21 29.15
N GLN A 1001 -16.57 2.47 28.18
CA GLN A 1001 -16.44 2.79 26.75
C GLN A 1001 -16.96 4.21 26.46
N PHE A 1002 -18.19 4.50 26.87
CA PHE A 1002 -18.85 5.77 26.61
C PHE A 1002 -18.28 6.91 27.46
N LEU A 1003 -17.79 6.60 28.68
CA LEU A 1003 -17.02 7.56 29.47
C LEU A 1003 -15.75 7.99 28.72
N MET A 1004 -14.98 7.04 28.18
CA MET A 1004 -13.75 7.33 27.43
C MET A 1004 -14.05 8.10 26.13
N ASP A 1005 -15.08 7.69 25.38
CA ASP A 1005 -15.51 8.41 24.16
C ASP A 1005 -15.92 9.85 24.48
N GLY A 1006 -16.73 10.07 25.53
CA GLY A 1006 -17.14 11.40 25.97
C GLY A 1006 -15.97 12.29 26.40
N LEU A 1007 -15.05 11.76 27.21
CA LEU A 1007 -13.88 12.53 27.68
C LEU A 1007 -12.94 12.92 26.53
N TYR A 1008 -12.65 12.01 25.61
CA TYR A 1008 -11.78 12.32 24.48
C TYR A 1008 -12.45 13.22 23.44
N ASN A 1009 -13.76 13.11 23.23
CA ASN A 1009 -14.51 14.07 22.42
C ASN A 1009 -14.48 15.47 23.05
N ALA A 1010 -14.45 15.55 24.38
CA ALA A 1010 -14.34 16.78 25.16
C ALA A 1010 -12.94 17.38 25.27
N GLY A 1011 -11.90 16.72 24.74
CA GLY A 1011 -10.52 17.19 24.89
C GLY A 1011 -9.95 16.99 26.31
N GLU A 1012 -10.60 16.18 27.14
CA GLU A 1012 -10.24 15.93 28.55
C GLU A 1012 -9.17 14.84 28.71
N ALA A 1013 -8.11 14.97 27.90
CA ALA A 1013 -7.03 14.00 27.77
C ALA A 1013 -6.33 13.67 29.10
N ASP A 1014 -6.08 14.68 29.94
CA ASP A 1014 -5.43 14.53 31.24
C ASP A 1014 -6.23 13.63 32.19
N TYR A 1015 -7.56 13.77 32.17
CA TYR A 1015 -8.43 12.98 33.01
C TYR A 1015 -8.63 11.57 32.44
N ALA A 1016 -8.80 11.44 31.12
CA ALA A 1016 -8.87 10.15 30.45
C ALA A 1016 -7.60 9.30 30.69
N LEU A 1017 -6.41 9.90 30.55
CA LEU A 1017 -5.14 9.23 30.84
C LEU A 1017 -5.03 8.82 32.30
N LYS A 1018 -5.50 9.66 33.24
CA LYS A 1018 -5.56 9.32 34.67
C LYS A 1018 -6.42 8.08 34.92
N LEU A 1019 -7.56 7.94 34.24
CA LEU A 1019 -8.42 6.77 34.38
C LEU A 1019 -7.79 5.51 33.78
N LEU A 1020 -7.20 5.61 32.58
CA LEU A 1020 -6.49 4.49 31.92
C LEU A 1020 -5.33 3.96 32.76
N ALA A 1021 -4.55 4.85 33.37
CA ALA A 1021 -3.40 4.50 34.22
C ALA A 1021 -3.75 4.42 35.72
N SER A 1022 -5.03 4.35 36.08
CA SER A 1022 -5.47 4.28 37.47
C SER A 1022 -5.03 2.97 38.13
N THR A 1023 -4.68 3.03 39.42
CA THR A 1023 -4.41 1.86 40.27
C THR A 1023 -5.50 1.61 41.31
N GLU A 1024 -6.56 2.41 41.27
CA GLU A 1024 -7.73 2.28 42.14
C GLU A 1024 -8.48 0.99 41.85
N GLU A 1025 -9.44 0.63 42.69
CA GLU A 1025 -10.16 -0.64 42.52
C GLU A 1025 -10.98 -0.70 41.22
N ARG A 1026 -11.60 0.42 40.83
CA ARG A 1026 -12.13 0.57 39.48
C ARG A 1026 -10.99 0.97 38.56
N SER A 1027 -10.25 -0.01 38.08
CA SER A 1027 -9.22 0.16 37.06
C SER A 1027 -8.87 -1.17 36.39
N TRP A 1028 -8.31 -1.09 35.19
CA TRP A 1028 -7.75 -2.26 34.51
C TRP A 1028 -6.53 -2.81 35.23
N TYR A 1029 -5.72 -1.94 35.85
CA TYR A 1029 -4.58 -2.37 36.67
C TYR A 1029 -5.03 -3.21 37.88
N ASN A 1030 -6.24 -2.98 38.43
CA ASN A 1030 -6.79 -3.83 39.48
C ASN A 1030 -6.97 -5.29 39.02
N MET A 1031 -7.34 -5.51 37.76
CA MET A 1031 -7.48 -6.85 37.18
C MET A 1031 -6.10 -7.55 37.10
N ILE A 1032 -5.08 -6.80 36.67
CA ILE A 1032 -3.68 -7.27 36.61
C ILE A 1032 -3.16 -7.59 38.02
N ARG A 1033 -3.37 -6.69 38.97
CA ARG A 1033 -3.03 -6.86 40.39
C ARG A 1033 -3.74 -8.08 41.00
N GLY A 1034 -4.95 -8.38 40.53
CA GLY A 1034 -5.71 -9.58 40.90
C GLY A 1034 -5.16 -10.88 40.33
N GLY A 1035 -4.15 -10.83 39.45
CA GLY A 1035 -3.49 -11.99 38.84
C GLY A 1035 -4.10 -12.43 37.50
N SER A 1036 -5.05 -11.66 36.96
CA SER A 1036 -5.70 -11.98 35.69
C SER A 1036 -4.87 -11.55 34.49
N THR A 1037 -4.99 -12.31 33.40
CA THR A 1037 -4.38 -11.97 32.11
C THR A 1037 -5.42 -11.86 31.00
N ILE A 1038 -6.70 -12.04 31.32
CA ILE A 1038 -7.85 -11.66 30.49
C ILE A 1038 -8.68 -10.68 31.33
N THR A 1039 -9.33 -9.71 30.71
CA THR A 1039 -10.17 -8.73 31.39
C THR A 1039 -11.34 -9.39 32.11
N TRP A 1040 -11.77 -8.79 33.22
CA TRP A 1040 -12.89 -9.28 34.03
C TRP A 1040 -14.22 -8.74 33.54
N GLU A 1041 -15.30 -9.42 33.94
CA GLU A 1041 -16.66 -8.95 33.68
C GLU A 1041 -17.02 -7.69 34.49
N ALA A 1042 -16.47 -7.52 35.70
CA ALA A 1042 -16.65 -6.33 36.51
C ALA A 1042 -15.32 -5.92 37.16
N TRP A 1043 -15.27 -4.74 37.79
CA TRP A 1043 -14.03 -4.22 38.37
C TRP A 1043 -13.47 -5.07 39.51
N ALA A 1044 -14.34 -5.77 40.27
CA ALA A 1044 -13.97 -6.63 41.40
C ALA A 1044 -15.17 -7.49 41.86
N LEU A 1045 -14.87 -8.56 42.61
CA LEU A 1045 -15.87 -9.49 43.16
C LEU A 1045 -16.89 -8.80 44.08
N ARG A 1046 -16.55 -7.67 44.71
CA ARG A 1046 -17.50 -6.93 45.56
C ARG A 1046 -18.62 -6.28 44.77
N PHE A 1047 -18.37 -5.90 43.52
CA PHE A 1047 -19.38 -5.31 42.64
C PHE A 1047 -20.22 -6.40 42.00
N LYS A 1048 -19.58 -7.50 41.60
CA LYS A 1048 -20.23 -8.68 41.03
C LYS A 1048 -19.62 -9.97 41.59
N ASN A 1049 -20.27 -10.54 42.60
CA ASN A 1049 -19.79 -11.74 43.29
C ASN A 1049 -19.79 -13.00 42.43
N ASN A 1050 -20.51 -12.98 41.31
CA ASN A 1050 -20.58 -14.02 40.30
C ASN A 1050 -19.91 -13.60 38.98
N GLN A 1051 -18.83 -12.82 39.02
CA GLN A 1051 -18.14 -12.44 37.80
C GLN A 1051 -17.29 -13.55 37.19
N ASP A 1052 -17.05 -13.42 35.89
CA ASP A 1052 -16.08 -14.18 35.10
C ASP A 1052 -14.73 -13.43 35.03
N TRP A 1053 -13.64 -14.18 34.87
CA TRP A 1053 -12.28 -13.63 34.71
C TRP A 1053 -11.80 -13.57 33.25
N ASN A 1054 -12.69 -13.81 32.30
CA ASN A 1054 -12.38 -14.01 30.89
C ASN A 1054 -13.39 -13.30 29.95
N HIS A 1055 -13.69 -12.04 30.23
CA HIS A 1055 -14.77 -11.27 29.58
C HIS A 1055 -14.25 -10.16 28.67
N ALA A 1056 -14.64 -10.17 27.40
CA ALA A 1056 -14.07 -9.29 26.37
C ALA A 1056 -14.45 -7.81 26.54
N TRP A 1057 -15.65 -7.51 27.04
CA TRP A 1057 -16.13 -6.13 27.19
C TRP A 1057 -15.29 -5.27 28.15
N GLY A 1058 -14.40 -5.88 28.93
CA GLY A 1058 -13.50 -5.18 29.83
C GLY A 1058 -12.30 -4.57 29.10
N ALA A 1059 -12.08 -4.96 27.84
CA ALA A 1059 -10.92 -4.58 27.04
C ALA A 1059 -11.08 -3.23 26.31
N VAL A 1060 -11.87 -2.30 26.85
CA VAL A 1060 -12.06 -0.93 26.31
C VAL A 1060 -10.75 -0.21 25.97
N PRO A 1061 -9.67 -0.29 26.78
CA PRO A 1061 -8.39 0.34 26.46
C PRO A 1061 -7.79 -0.08 25.10
N ALA A 1062 -8.09 -1.30 24.62
CA ALA A 1062 -7.63 -1.76 23.32
C ALA A 1062 -8.17 -0.90 22.16
N ASN A 1063 -9.34 -0.26 22.31
CA ASN A 1063 -9.82 0.72 21.33
C ASN A 1063 -9.66 2.18 21.78
N ALA A 1064 -9.76 2.47 23.08
CA ALA A 1064 -9.66 3.84 23.60
C ALA A 1064 -8.25 4.45 23.44
N ILE A 1065 -7.19 3.64 23.47
CA ILE A 1065 -5.82 4.11 23.21
C ILE A 1065 -5.65 4.50 21.72
N PRO A 1066 -5.91 3.63 20.73
CA PRO A 1066 -5.83 3.99 19.31
C PRO A 1066 -6.80 5.12 18.91
N ARG A 1067 -8.07 5.00 19.29
CA ARG A 1067 -9.15 5.89 18.83
C ARG A 1067 -9.25 7.18 19.65
N GLY A 1068 -8.82 7.17 20.90
CA GLY A 1068 -8.95 8.30 21.83
C GLY A 1068 -7.63 9.01 22.08
N LEU A 1069 -6.66 8.30 22.67
CA LEU A 1069 -5.34 8.85 23.01
C LEU A 1069 -4.56 9.28 21.75
N TRP A 1070 -4.51 8.43 20.74
CA TRP A 1070 -3.89 8.76 19.44
C TRP A 1070 -4.87 9.41 18.46
N GLY A 1071 -6.18 9.24 18.70
CA GLY A 1071 -7.21 9.86 17.87
C GLY A 1071 -7.28 9.31 16.45
N ILE A 1072 -6.83 8.07 16.22
CA ILE A 1072 -6.82 7.42 14.90
C ILE A 1072 -8.18 6.77 14.66
N LYS A 1073 -8.99 7.36 13.77
CA LYS A 1073 -10.33 6.85 13.39
C LYS A 1073 -10.55 6.99 11.87
N PRO A 1074 -11.40 6.18 11.24
CA PRO A 1074 -11.84 6.46 9.88
C PRO A 1074 -12.69 7.73 9.85
N LYS A 1075 -12.35 8.70 8.97
CA LYS A 1075 -13.20 9.86 8.65
C LYS A 1075 -14.18 9.53 7.53
N THR A 1076 -13.71 8.76 6.55
CA THR A 1076 -14.53 8.17 5.49
C THR A 1076 -14.44 6.67 5.57
N ALA A 1077 -15.47 5.99 5.07
CA ALA A 1077 -15.52 4.53 5.02
C ALA A 1077 -14.27 3.90 4.36
N GLY A 1078 -13.83 2.77 4.90
CA GLY A 1078 -12.65 2.03 4.43
C GLY A 1078 -11.33 2.81 4.54
N PHE A 1079 -11.24 3.77 5.45
CA PHE A 1079 -10.06 4.62 5.66
C PHE A 1079 -9.55 5.35 4.41
N GLY A 1080 -10.45 5.76 3.49
CA GLY A 1080 -10.06 6.68 2.40
C GLY A 1080 -9.43 7.97 2.94
N ILE A 1081 -10.03 8.50 4.02
CA ILE A 1081 -9.48 9.57 4.86
C ILE A 1081 -9.55 9.09 6.32
N ALA A 1082 -8.44 9.20 7.04
CA ALA A 1082 -8.35 9.01 8.49
C ALA A 1082 -8.38 10.35 9.23
N THR A 1083 -8.89 10.38 10.46
CA THR A 1083 -8.54 11.43 11.43
C THR A 1083 -7.38 10.95 12.29
N ILE A 1084 -6.47 11.86 12.64
CA ILE A 1084 -5.43 11.63 13.64
C ILE A 1084 -5.45 12.84 14.57
N LYS A 1085 -5.96 12.64 15.80
CA LYS A 1085 -6.09 13.69 16.81
C LYS A 1085 -5.38 13.29 18.10
N PRO A 1086 -4.04 13.41 18.18
CA PRO A 1086 -3.30 13.00 19.35
C PRO A 1086 -3.63 13.82 20.58
N GLN A 1087 -3.81 13.14 21.71
CA GLN A 1087 -4.21 13.68 23.00
C GLN A 1087 -3.24 13.20 24.09
N MET A 1088 -1.94 13.43 23.85
CA MET A 1088 -0.82 12.82 24.61
C MET A 1088 -0.75 13.19 26.09
N SER A 1089 -1.45 14.25 26.52
CA SER A 1089 -1.49 14.68 27.91
C SER A 1089 -0.07 14.83 28.50
N LYS A 1090 0.24 14.10 29.58
CA LYS A 1090 1.49 14.20 30.34
C LYS A 1090 2.57 13.22 29.87
N LEU A 1091 2.27 12.34 28.91
CA LEU A 1091 3.22 11.37 28.37
C LEU A 1091 4.46 12.06 27.80
N LYS A 1092 5.62 11.41 27.93
CA LYS A 1092 6.90 11.85 27.35
C LYS A 1092 7.21 11.14 26.06
N SER A 1093 6.72 9.93 25.88
CA SER A 1093 6.82 9.21 24.61
C SER A 1093 5.66 8.24 24.43
N SER A 1094 5.27 8.04 23.18
CA SER A 1094 4.39 6.94 22.80
C SER A 1094 4.69 6.51 21.36
N GLU A 1095 4.55 5.23 21.07
CA GLU A 1095 4.59 4.66 19.73
C GLU A 1095 3.37 3.75 19.54
N ILE A 1096 2.79 3.74 18.34
CA ILE A 1096 1.62 2.93 18.02
C ILE A 1096 1.64 2.47 16.56
N THR A 1097 1.16 1.25 16.32
CA THR A 1097 0.76 0.76 15.01
C THR A 1097 -0.72 0.40 15.06
N VAL A 1098 -1.53 1.03 14.20
CA VAL A 1098 -2.97 0.77 14.09
C VAL A 1098 -3.26 0.11 12.74
N PRO A 1099 -3.79 -1.13 12.72
CA PRO A 1099 -4.15 -1.80 11.48
C PRO A 1099 -5.36 -1.13 10.82
N THR A 1100 -5.37 -1.07 9.48
CA THR A 1100 -6.53 -0.64 8.69
C THR A 1100 -6.68 -1.51 7.45
N VAL A 1101 -7.85 -1.46 6.80
CA VAL A 1101 -8.12 -2.17 5.54
C VAL A 1101 -7.20 -1.77 4.38
N ARG A 1102 -6.53 -0.60 4.46
CA ARG A 1102 -5.58 -0.09 3.44
C ARG A 1102 -4.10 -0.23 3.82
N GLY A 1103 -3.81 -0.86 4.96
CA GLY A 1103 -2.47 -0.94 5.55
C GLY A 1103 -2.35 -0.19 6.87
N PRO A 1104 -1.30 -0.43 7.66
CA PRO A 1104 -1.18 0.15 9.00
C PRO A 1104 -0.84 1.65 8.96
N ILE A 1105 -1.40 2.41 9.90
CA ILE A 1105 -0.89 3.73 10.27
C ILE A 1105 0.12 3.53 11.40
N LYS A 1106 1.35 4.03 11.23
CA LYS A 1106 2.38 4.00 12.26
C LYS A 1106 2.60 5.41 12.78
N ALA A 1107 2.67 5.59 14.09
CA ALA A 1107 2.90 6.89 14.68
C ALA A 1107 3.77 6.82 15.93
N SER A 1108 4.64 7.82 16.12
CA SER A 1108 5.43 8.02 17.33
C SER A 1108 5.35 9.46 17.79
N TYR A 1109 5.43 9.66 19.10
CA TYR A 1109 5.38 10.94 19.78
C TYR A 1109 6.54 11.05 20.76
N LYS A 1110 7.17 12.22 20.80
CA LYS A 1110 8.23 12.55 21.75
C LYS A 1110 8.05 13.96 22.29
N TYR A 1111 8.00 14.07 23.61
CA TYR A 1111 8.10 15.34 24.33
C TYR A 1111 9.58 15.73 24.47
N ASN A 1112 10.07 16.60 23.59
CA ASN A 1112 11.46 17.08 23.65
C ASN A 1112 11.68 18.21 24.68
N GLY A 1113 10.61 18.65 25.35
CA GLY A 1113 10.62 19.73 26.34
C GLY A 1113 9.41 20.65 26.17
N ALA A 1114 9.24 21.62 27.06
CA ALA A 1114 8.08 22.52 27.04
C ALA A 1114 7.96 23.32 25.73
N ARG A 1115 9.08 23.51 25.02
CA ARG A 1115 9.14 24.30 23.79
C ARG A 1115 9.08 23.48 22.50
N LEU A 1116 9.17 22.15 22.59
CA LEU A 1116 9.21 21.28 21.40
C LEU A 1116 8.58 19.92 21.70
N GLN A 1117 7.59 19.58 20.89
CA GLN A 1117 7.03 18.23 20.78
C GLN A 1117 7.15 17.77 19.34
N THR A 1118 7.43 16.49 19.14
CA THR A 1118 7.60 15.90 17.81
C THR A 1118 6.67 14.71 17.65
N TYR A 1119 5.98 14.66 16.52
CA TYR A 1119 5.20 13.51 16.05
C TYR A 1119 5.82 13.03 14.74
N GLU A 1120 6.03 11.72 14.62
CA GLU A 1120 6.36 11.07 13.35
C GLU A 1120 5.20 10.17 12.96
N ILE A 1121 4.68 10.31 11.75
CA ILE A 1121 3.50 9.59 11.29
C ILE A 1121 3.76 9.05 9.89
N GLU A 1122 3.50 7.77 9.67
CA GLU A 1122 3.55 7.11 8.38
C GLU A 1122 2.14 6.72 7.93
N ILE A 1123 1.69 7.30 6.82
CA ILE A 1123 0.39 7.02 6.19
C ILE A 1123 0.59 6.03 5.05
N PRO A 1124 -0.20 4.93 4.98
CA PRO A 1124 -0.07 3.93 3.92
C PRO A 1124 -0.51 4.47 2.55
N GLY A 1125 -0.20 3.71 1.50
CA GLY A 1125 -0.63 4.03 0.14
C GLY A 1125 -2.16 4.12 0.02
N ASN A 1126 -2.63 4.99 -0.87
CA ASN A 1126 -4.04 5.18 -1.19
C ASN A 1126 -4.92 5.64 0.00
N MET A 1127 -4.29 6.28 0.99
CA MET A 1127 -4.93 6.87 2.17
C MET A 1127 -4.47 8.33 2.35
N VAL A 1128 -5.34 9.16 2.91
CA VAL A 1128 -4.99 10.48 3.44
C VAL A 1128 -5.34 10.50 4.93
N ALA A 1129 -4.64 11.31 5.73
CA ALA A 1129 -5.06 11.61 7.09
C ALA A 1129 -5.21 13.12 7.34
N GLU A 1130 -6.12 13.48 8.23
CA GLU A 1130 -6.24 14.84 8.78
C GLU A 1130 -5.68 14.85 10.20
N PHE A 1131 -4.55 15.53 10.38
CA PHE A 1131 -3.89 15.69 11.67
C PHE A 1131 -4.36 16.97 12.35
N THR A 1132 -4.81 16.85 13.60
CA THR A 1132 -5.27 17.97 14.43
C THR A 1132 -4.76 17.86 15.86
N LEU A 1133 -4.65 18.99 16.56
CA LEU A 1133 -4.31 19.06 17.97
C LEU A 1133 -5.29 20.00 18.68
N ASN A 1134 -5.57 19.71 19.95
CA ASN A 1134 -6.30 20.64 20.81
C ASN A 1134 -5.37 21.79 21.24
N ASP A 1135 -5.91 23.01 21.34
CA ASP A 1135 -5.25 24.22 21.86
C ASP A 1135 -3.88 24.55 21.22
N LEU A 1136 -3.93 25.20 20.05
CA LEU A 1136 -2.75 25.71 19.34
C LEU A 1136 -2.37 27.14 19.74
N ASN A 1137 -3.05 27.76 20.70
CA ASN A 1137 -2.82 29.17 21.05
C ASN A 1137 -1.38 29.39 21.53
N GLY A 1138 -0.67 30.31 20.89
CA GLY A 1138 0.74 30.62 21.18
C GLY A 1138 1.74 29.55 20.72
N LYS A 1139 1.33 28.58 19.90
CA LYS A 1139 2.18 27.48 19.40
C LYS A 1139 2.24 27.52 17.87
N ASP A 1140 3.44 27.36 17.34
CA ASP A 1140 3.69 27.15 15.92
C ASP A 1140 3.63 25.65 15.60
N LEU A 1141 2.85 25.30 14.58
CA LEU A 1141 2.81 23.95 14.03
C LEU A 1141 3.69 23.90 12.77
N ILE A 1142 4.64 22.98 12.74
CA ILE A 1142 5.61 22.82 11.65
C ILE A 1142 5.45 21.43 11.06
N HIS A 1143 5.23 21.34 9.76
CA HIS A 1143 5.09 20.10 9.01
C HIS A 1143 6.25 19.95 8.03
N ASN A 1144 7.04 18.88 8.17
CA ASN A 1144 8.19 18.59 7.32
C ASN A 1144 9.19 19.77 7.18
N GLY A 1145 9.33 20.57 8.25
CA GLY A 1145 10.21 21.74 8.29
C GLY A 1145 9.54 23.06 7.90
N GLU A 1146 8.31 23.04 7.37
CA GLU A 1146 7.57 24.23 6.96
C GLU A 1146 6.50 24.62 7.98
N LYS A 1147 6.39 25.91 8.28
CA LYS A 1147 5.37 26.43 9.21
C LYS A 1147 3.99 26.36 8.56
N VAL A 1148 3.05 25.71 9.25
CA VAL A 1148 1.65 25.63 8.83
C VAL A 1148 0.94 26.95 9.19
N PRO A 1149 0.22 27.58 8.24
CA PRO A 1149 -0.53 28.79 8.54
C PRO A 1149 -1.59 28.56 9.62
N SER A 1150 -1.68 29.50 10.57
CA SER A 1150 -2.59 29.41 11.73
C SER A 1150 -4.09 29.40 11.38
N ALA A 1151 -4.44 29.67 10.11
CA ALA A 1151 -5.82 29.63 9.62
C ALA A 1151 -6.31 28.20 9.32
N PHE A 1152 -5.41 27.21 9.22
CA PHE A 1152 -5.81 25.83 8.97
C PHE A 1152 -6.12 25.11 10.28
N GLU A 1153 -7.33 24.55 10.38
CA GLU A 1153 -7.77 23.76 11.53
C GLU A 1153 -7.08 22.38 11.59
N TYR A 1154 -6.55 21.89 10.46
CA TYR A 1154 -5.87 20.59 10.34
C TYR A 1154 -4.77 20.60 9.29
N ILE A 1155 -3.83 19.65 9.40
CA ILE A 1155 -2.85 19.33 8.36
C ILE A 1155 -3.32 18.10 7.59
N ARG A 1156 -3.30 18.17 6.26
CA ARG A 1156 -3.53 17.00 5.41
C ARG A 1156 -2.22 16.24 5.20
N LEU A 1157 -2.18 15.01 5.69
CA LEU A 1157 -1.08 14.07 5.52
C LEU A 1157 -1.38 13.16 4.32
N SER A 1158 -0.46 13.14 3.36
CA SER A 1158 -0.51 12.27 2.18
C SER A 1158 0.15 10.92 2.48
N PRO A 1159 0.09 9.91 1.60
CA PRO A 1159 0.89 8.70 1.76
C PRO A 1159 2.37 9.02 1.95
N GLY A 1160 2.99 8.42 2.96
CA GLY A 1160 4.40 8.62 3.28
C GLY A 1160 4.64 8.99 4.74
N LYS A 1161 5.91 9.29 5.03
CA LYS A 1161 6.37 9.71 6.34
C LYS A 1161 6.23 11.21 6.51
N HIS A 1162 5.77 11.62 7.69
CA HIS A 1162 5.58 13.01 8.07
C HIS A 1162 6.19 13.26 9.44
N THR A 1163 6.93 14.36 9.55
CA THR A 1163 7.42 14.89 10.83
C THR A 1163 6.65 16.16 11.15
N ILE A 1164 5.96 16.17 12.29
CA ILE A 1164 5.15 17.30 12.75
C ILE A 1164 5.74 17.78 14.07
N GLN A 1165 6.05 19.06 14.17
CA GLN A 1165 6.61 19.67 15.37
C GLN A 1165 5.69 20.76 15.90
N LEU A 1166 5.42 20.73 17.20
CA LEU A 1166 4.75 21.80 17.92
C LEU A 1166 5.80 22.61 18.68
N LYS A 1167 6.01 23.88 18.29
CA LYS A 1167 7.00 24.78 18.90
C LYS A 1167 6.33 25.95 19.60
N ILE A 1168 6.77 26.28 20.81
CA ILE A 1168 6.32 27.50 21.51
C ILE A 1168 7.31 28.61 21.20
N ASN A 1169 6.85 29.66 20.53
CA ASN A 1169 7.67 30.86 20.30
C ASN A 1169 7.66 31.73 21.55
N SER A 1170 8.83 31.89 22.18
CA SER A 1170 9.04 32.95 23.15
C SER A 1170 9.40 34.23 22.39
N PHE A 1171 8.44 35.12 22.21
CA PHE A 1171 8.74 36.55 22.16
C PHE A 1171 8.36 37.15 23.50
#